data_AF-A0A0V1K4V1-F1
#
_entry.id   AF-A0A0V1K4V1-F1
#
_cell.length_a   1.000
_cell.length_b   1.000
_cell.length_c   1.000
_cell.angle_alpha   90.00
_cell.angle_beta   90.00
_cell.angle_gamma   90.00
#
_symmetry.space_group_name_H-M   'P 1'
#
loop_
_entity.id
_entity.type
_entity.pdbx_description
1 polymer ?
#
loop_
_entity_poly.entity_id
_entity_poly.type
_entity_poly.pdbx_seq_one_letter_code
_entity_poly.pdbx_strand_id
1 'polypeptide(L)'
;MKDVKCCHWQEVKEKDPILFKKFRKICSLIIYPCSRRNLNVQAMFMSCQVCEIRDSFIFVCIDCATVGCLINSHFEEHSKEKQHVFGVNIITGHVFCFRCQSIISDAKLNSIIYKVNRKYRKIYGLSPVCYEKVTDDPPAELVPYLRDTRLVNPPSLLGVRGLLNLGNTCFFNTVLQVFLHTARVQEYFLSDCHPPCGKPLCLICEIGMVMQERLFVERPPIAPARLLASLWKAAPQIAYAEQQDAHEVYLALMNGIHQCSEGKDFGEVCSCIAHRVFSARHKCDVFCICCHRVTSKVEPCFNVSLDILDSAEGVTLMKCLDRFTDAEKLIFQAYCCHCGCECAIWKQVTFLDFPNVVCFHVKRTEKNRHRIQKVKTWMQFPEILDLMPYFRDRLKEINPNVDLPLIEECPWLKLLAAVENQYVLYAVINHAGQTETGHFTCFLRPNDGQWYHCDDNVITPATDSELAAMQTIKCVVVGDGAVGKTCLLISYTTNKFPSEYVPTVFDNYAVTVMIGGEPYTLGLFDTAGQEDYDRLRPLSYPQTDVFLVCFSVVSPSSYENVKEKWVPEITHHCAKTPFLLAGTQIDLREDSSVLDKLSKNKQKPITVEQGEKLAKELKAVKYVECSALTQKGLKNVFDEAILAALEPPQPEKRKRCFII
;
A
#
# COMPACT_ATOMS: atom_id res chain seq x y z
N MET A 1 -23.57 -39.71 -13.86
CA MET A 1 -23.96 -39.59 -15.28
C MET A 1 -22.77 -40.00 -16.15
N LYS A 2 -22.99 -40.72 -17.26
CA LYS A 2 -21.93 -41.09 -18.23
C LYS A 2 -21.18 -39.82 -18.69
N ASP A 3 -19.88 -39.88 -18.94
CA ASP A 3 -19.15 -38.77 -19.57
C ASP A 3 -19.73 -38.52 -20.95
N VAL A 4 -20.65 -37.56 -21.04
CA VAL A 4 -21.26 -37.16 -22.30
C VAL A 4 -20.23 -36.35 -23.05
N LYS A 5 -19.42 -37.02 -23.88
CA LYS A 5 -18.62 -36.36 -24.90
C LYS A 5 -19.53 -35.40 -25.67
N CYS A 6 -19.14 -34.13 -25.79
CA CYS A 6 -19.91 -33.12 -26.52
C CYS A 6 -20.19 -33.63 -27.94
N CYS A 7 -21.45 -33.94 -28.25
CA CYS A 7 -21.85 -34.46 -29.57
C CYS A 7 -21.54 -33.45 -30.69
N HIS A 8 -21.76 -32.16 -30.42
CA HIS A 8 -21.43 -31.08 -31.35
C HIS A 8 -19.94 -31.05 -31.70
N TRP A 9 -19.07 -31.35 -30.74
CA TRP A 9 -17.62 -31.38 -30.97
C TRP A 9 -17.19 -32.56 -31.83
N GLN A 10 -17.80 -33.75 -31.64
CA GLN A 10 -17.51 -34.91 -32.48
C GLN A 10 -17.97 -34.68 -33.92
N GLU A 11 -19.17 -34.13 -34.09
CA GLU A 11 -19.72 -33.80 -35.40
C GLU A 11 -18.83 -32.81 -36.17
N VAL A 12 -18.37 -31.74 -35.52
CA VAL A 12 -17.50 -30.75 -36.18
C VAL A 12 -16.10 -31.30 -36.44
N LYS A 13 -15.58 -32.20 -35.60
CA LYS A 13 -14.30 -32.89 -35.87
C LYS A 13 -14.34 -33.75 -37.12
N GLU A 14 -15.48 -34.35 -37.44
CA GLU A 14 -15.67 -35.14 -38.65
C GLU A 14 -15.92 -34.27 -39.88
N LYS A 15 -16.67 -33.17 -39.72
CA LYS A 15 -17.10 -32.30 -40.83
C LYS A 15 -16.09 -31.23 -41.24
N ASP A 16 -15.30 -30.68 -40.30
CA ASP A 16 -14.33 -29.61 -40.59
C ASP A 16 -12.88 -30.14 -40.60
N PRO A 17 -12.31 -30.45 -41.78
CA PRO A 17 -10.96 -30.99 -41.88
C PRO A 17 -9.87 -29.98 -41.47
N ILE A 18 -10.18 -28.68 -41.42
CA ILE A 18 -9.24 -27.61 -41.06
C ILE A 18 -9.45 -27.05 -39.65
N LEU A 19 -10.37 -27.60 -38.86
CA LEU A 19 -10.68 -27.19 -37.48
C LEU A 19 -9.42 -27.00 -36.63
N PHE A 20 -8.57 -28.02 -36.56
CA PHE A 20 -7.32 -27.97 -35.78
C PHE A 20 -6.30 -26.97 -36.34
N LYS A 21 -6.38 -26.64 -37.64
CA LYS A 21 -5.54 -25.62 -38.28
C LYS A 21 -6.03 -24.20 -37.92
N LYS A 22 -7.35 -23.98 -37.88
CA LYS A 22 -7.98 -22.74 -37.37
C LYS A 22 -7.58 -22.51 -35.91
N PHE A 23 -7.77 -23.51 -35.06
CA PHE A 23 -7.40 -23.46 -33.65
C PHE A 23 -5.91 -23.16 -33.43
N ARG A 24 -5.02 -23.87 -34.15
CA ARG A 24 -3.57 -23.61 -34.08
C ARG A 24 -3.20 -22.17 -34.45
N LYS A 25 -3.87 -21.59 -35.46
CA LYS A 25 -3.65 -20.19 -35.85
C LYS A 25 -4.03 -19.24 -34.71
N ILE A 26 -5.21 -19.43 -34.11
CA ILE A 26 -5.67 -18.65 -32.94
C ILE A 26 -4.62 -18.73 -31.83
N CYS A 27 -4.17 -19.93 -31.46
CA CYS A 27 -3.13 -20.10 -30.44
C CYS A 27 -1.83 -19.36 -30.80
N SER A 28 -1.39 -19.38 -32.06
CA SER A 28 -0.11 -18.77 -32.46
C SER A 28 -0.13 -17.26 -32.71
N LEU A 29 -1.32 -16.70 -32.92
CA LEU A 29 -1.53 -15.28 -33.24
C LEU A 29 -2.00 -14.49 -32.02
N ILE A 30 -2.85 -15.09 -31.19
CA ILE A 30 -3.57 -14.40 -30.11
C ILE A 30 -3.07 -14.85 -28.74
N ILE A 31 -2.96 -16.17 -28.50
CA ILE A 31 -2.64 -16.69 -27.16
C ILE A 31 -1.13 -16.69 -26.90
N TYR A 32 -0.34 -17.16 -27.86
CA TYR A 32 1.11 -17.33 -27.78
C TYR A 32 1.81 -16.72 -29.02
N PRO A 33 1.83 -15.38 -29.15
CA PRO A 33 2.29 -14.68 -30.35
C PRO A 33 3.79 -14.87 -30.60
N CYS A 34 4.13 -15.66 -31.62
CA CYS A 34 5.52 -16.02 -31.96
C CYS A 34 6.27 -14.97 -32.83
N SER A 35 5.76 -13.75 -32.99
CA SER A 35 6.43 -12.67 -33.75
C SER A 35 5.96 -11.28 -33.30
N ARG A 36 6.77 -10.24 -33.57
CA ARG A 36 6.39 -8.84 -33.27
C ARG A 36 5.13 -8.37 -34.02
N ARG A 37 4.90 -8.90 -35.23
CA ARG A 37 3.65 -8.70 -35.97
C ARG A 37 2.46 -9.36 -35.27
N ASN A 38 2.66 -10.53 -34.65
CA ASN A 38 1.60 -11.23 -33.92
C ASN A 38 1.27 -10.56 -32.59
N LEU A 39 2.23 -9.89 -31.93
CA LEU A 39 1.97 -9.11 -30.72
C LEU A 39 1.00 -7.94 -30.98
N ASN A 40 1.17 -7.24 -32.11
CA ASN A 40 0.24 -6.20 -32.52
C ASN A 40 -1.15 -6.77 -32.84
N VAL A 41 -1.21 -7.97 -33.43
CA VAL A 41 -2.48 -8.67 -33.67
C VAL A 41 -3.12 -9.05 -32.33
N GLN A 42 -2.39 -9.62 -31.38
CA GLN A 42 -2.92 -9.99 -30.06
C GLN A 42 -3.64 -8.82 -29.38
N ALA A 43 -3.04 -7.62 -29.38
CA ALA A 43 -3.64 -6.43 -28.76
C ALA A 43 -5.05 -6.11 -29.30
N MET A 44 -5.35 -6.41 -30.56
CA MET A 44 -6.65 -6.18 -31.19
C MET A 44 -7.74 -7.20 -30.76
N PHE A 45 -7.35 -8.31 -30.14
CA PHE A 45 -8.25 -9.40 -29.72
C PHE A 45 -8.41 -9.48 -28.18
N MET A 46 -7.80 -8.54 -27.43
CA MET A 46 -7.83 -8.49 -25.97
C MET A 46 -9.07 -7.79 -25.38
N SER A 47 -9.97 -7.28 -26.22
CA SER A 47 -11.21 -6.61 -25.81
C SER A 47 -12.40 -7.17 -26.57
N CYS A 48 -13.58 -7.12 -25.94
CA CYS A 48 -14.82 -7.43 -26.63
C CYS A 48 -15.05 -6.45 -27.79
N GLN A 49 -15.45 -6.96 -28.96
CA GLN A 49 -15.72 -6.11 -30.13
C GLN A 49 -17.02 -5.31 -30.03
N VAL A 50 -17.89 -5.65 -29.06
CA VAL A 50 -19.19 -5.01 -28.87
C VAL A 50 -19.12 -3.92 -27.79
N CYS A 51 -18.58 -4.23 -26.62
CA CYS A 51 -18.54 -3.29 -25.49
C CYS A 51 -17.13 -2.89 -25.03
N GLU A 52 -16.09 -3.29 -25.77
CA GLU A 52 -14.69 -2.92 -25.52
C GLU A 52 -14.12 -3.35 -24.16
N ILE A 53 -14.88 -4.08 -23.34
CA ILE A 53 -14.42 -4.59 -22.05
C ILE A 53 -13.21 -5.52 -22.22
N ARG A 54 -12.25 -5.39 -21.31
CA ARG A 54 -11.08 -6.28 -21.18
C ARG A 54 -11.27 -7.13 -19.93
N ASP A 55 -11.46 -8.42 -20.12
CA ASP A 55 -11.80 -9.38 -19.06
C ASP A 55 -11.11 -10.73 -19.33
N SER A 56 -11.00 -11.56 -18.30
CA SER A 56 -10.53 -12.95 -18.40
C SER A 56 -11.46 -13.88 -19.16
N PHE A 57 -12.74 -13.51 -19.30
CA PHE A 57 -13.76 -14.28 -20.02
C PHE A 57 -14.06 -13.75 -21.42
N ILE A 58 -13.00 -13.47 -22.17
CA ILE A 58 -13.11 -13.12 -23.58
C ILE A 58 -12.86 -14.35 -24.45
N PHE A 59 -13.73 -14.55 -25.43
CA PHE A 59 -13.72 -15.68 -26.35
C PHE A 59 -13.55 -15.20 -27.79
N VAL A 60 -12.70 -15.92 -28.53
CA VAL A 60 -12.53 -15.79 -29.98
C VAL A 60 -13.22 -16.95 -30.65
N CYS A 61 -14.12 -16.65 -31.59
CA CYS A 61 -14.83 -17.66 -32.37
C CYS A 61 -13.86 -18.45 -33.26
N ILE A 62 -13.92 -19.78 -33.22
CA ILE A 62 -13.07 -20.63 -34.08
C ILE A 62 -13.36 -20.42 -35.57
N ASP A 63 -14.61 -20.13 -35.92
CA ASP A 63 -15.07 -20.09 -37.30
C ASP A 63 -14.88 -18.74 -37.99
N CYS A 64 -15.04 -17.64 -37.25
CA CYS A 64 -14.99 -16.29 -37.83
C CYS A 64 -14.09 -15.31 -37.09
N ALA A 65 -13.43 -15.72 -36.00
CA ALA A 65 -12.55 -14.89 -35.18
C ALA A 65 -13.19 -13.64 -34.53
N THR A 66 -14.53 -13.54 -34.53
CA THR A 66 -15.25 -12.54 -33.72
C THR A 66 -14.93 -12.70 -32.24
N VAL A 67 -14.81 -11.57 -31.54
CA VAL A 67 -14.42 -11.51 -30.12
C VAL A 67 -15.59 -11.05 -29.27
N GLY A 68 -16.04 -11.90 -28.34
CA GLY A 68 -17.15 -11.63 -27.45
C GLY A 68 -16.79 -11.89 -25.99
N CYS A 69 -17.29 -11.06 -25.08
CA CYS A 69 -17.20 -11.33 -23.65
C CYS A 69 -18.33 -12.27 -23.21
N LEU A 70 -18.08 -13.04 -22.16
CA LEU A 70 -19.11 -13.83 -21.48
C LEU A 70 -19.96 -12.98 -20.53
N ILE A 71 -19.35 -12.00 -19.84
CA ILE A 71 -19.99 -11.24 -18.76
C ILE A 71 -21.26 -10.49 -19.19
N ASN A 72 -21.25 -9.95 -20.42
CA ASN A 72 -22.41 -9.28 -21.02
C ASN A 72 -23.07 -10.15 -22.09
N SER A 73 -22.84 -11.47 -22.10
CA SER A 73 -23.40 -12.44 -23.05
C SER A 73 -23.13 -12.16 -24.55
N HIS A 74 -22.28 -11.21 -24.93
CA HIS A 74 -22.00 -10.90 -26.34
C HIS A 74 -21.46 -12.09 -27.16
N PHE A 75 -20.72 -13.02 -26.54
CA PHE A 75 -20.35 -14.26 -27.24
C PHE A 75 -21.53 -15.23 -27.37
N GLU A 76 -22.43 -15.28 -26.38
CA GLU A 76 -23.64 -16.11 -26.44
C GLU A 76 -24.61 -15.62 -27.52
N GLU A 77 -24.77 -14.30 -27.65
CA GLU A 77 -25.52 -13.66 -28.73
C GLU A 77 -24.92 -14.00 -30.09
N HIS A 78 -23.60 -13.81 -30.25
CA HIS A 78 -22.89 -14.24 -31.45
C HIS A 78 -23.12 -15.72 -31.79
N SER A 79 -23.01 -16.59 -30.79
CA SER A 79 -23.23 -18.03 -30.95
C SER A 79 -24.65 -18.35 -31.40
N LYS A 80 -25.67 -17.63 -30.90
CA LYS A 80 -27.07 -17.83 -31.29
C LYS A 80 -27.34 -17.30 -32.70
N GLU A 81 -26.85 -16.11 -33.03
CA GLU A 81 -27.07 -15.46 -34.32
C GLU A 81 -26.36 -16.16 -35.49
N LYS A 82 -25.09 -16.54 -35.29
CA LYS A 82 -24.25 -17.12 -36.34
C LYS A 82 -24.22 -18.65 -36.32
N GLN A 83 -24.85 -19.27 -35.31
CA GLN A 83 -24.74 -20.71 -35.05
C GLN A 83 -23.29 -21.18 -34.86
N HIS A 84 -22.41 -20.28 -34.41
CA HIS A 84 -21.01 -20.57 -34.10
C HIS A 84 -20.86 -20.92 -32.61
N VAL A 85 -20.96 -22.21 -32.30
CA VAL A 85 -21.07 -22.67 -30.92
C VAL A 85 -19.74 -22.82 -30.18
N PHE A 86 -18.59 -22.64 -30.84
CA PHE A 86 -17.27 -22.85 -30.26
C PHE A 86 -16.46 -21.56 -30.12
N GLY A 87 -16.15 -21.21 -28.88
CA GLY A 87 -15.25 -20.10 -28.54
C GLY A 87 -13.96 -20.60 -27.90
N VAL A 88 -12.83 -20.00 -28.26
CA VAL A 88 -11.54 -20.20 -27.61
C VAL A 88 -11.33 -19.08 -26.62
N ASN A 89 -11.12 -19.40 -25.34
CA ASN A 89 -10.77 -18.39 -24.35
C ASN A 89 -9.36 -17.83 -24.66
N ILE A 90 -9.23 -16.51 -24.74
CA ILE A 90 -7.98 -15.87 -25.21
C ILE A 90 -6.82 -15.96 -24.22
N ILE A 91 -7.11 -16.20 -22.94
CA ILE A 91 -6.10 -16.32 -21.88
C ILE A 91 -5.63 -17.77 -21.76
N THR A 92 -6.58 -18.68 -21.65
CA THR A 92 -6.29 -20.09 -21.29
C THR A 92 -6.15 -21.01 -22.51
N GLY A 93 -6.69 -20.61 -23.66
CA GLY A 93 -6.69 -21.41 -24.88
C GLY A 93 -7.65 -22.59 -24.89
N HIS A 94 -8.46 -22.78 -23.84
CA HIS A 94 -9.48 -23.80 -23.81
C HIS A 94 -10.63 -23.48 -24.76
N VAL A 95 -11.16 -24.53 -25.39
CA VAL A 95 -12.35 -24.43 -26.26
C VAL A 95 -13.59 -24.67 -25.40
N PHE A 96 -14.54 -23.76 -25.47
CA PHE A 96 -15.84 -23.86 -24.80
C PHE A 96 -16.95 -24.06 -25.83
N CYS A 97 -17.87 -24.98 -25.54
CA CYS A 97 -19.07 -25.19 -26.33
C CYS A 97 -20.24 -24.45 -25.68
N PHE A 98 -20.70 -23.37 -26.31
CA PHE A 98 -21.79 -22.52 -25.81
C PHE A 98 -23.17 -23.19 -25.87
N ARG A 99 -23.29 -24.31 -26.57
CA ARG A 99 -24.52 -25.12 -26.61
C ARG A 99 -24.58 -26.18 -25.51
N CYS A 100 -23.44 -26.75 -25.13
CA CYS A 100 -23.34 -27.70 -24.02
C CYS A 100 -23.00 -27.03 -22.68
N GLN A 101 -22.65 -25.73 -22.71
CA GLN A 101 -22.10 -24.98 -21.59
C GLN A 101 -20.95 -25.72 -20.89
N SER A 102 -20.05 -26.29 -21.69
CA SER A 102 -18.94 -27.10 -21.18
C SER A 102 -17.65 -26.89 -21.96
N ILE A 103 -16.53 -27.07 -21.26
CA ILE A 103 -15.19 -27.07 -21.85
C ILE A 103 -14.99 -28.37 -22.62
N ILE A 104 -14.41 -28.26 -23.81
CA ILE A 104 -14.03 -29.38 -24.65
C ILE A 104 -12.66 -29.91 -24.21
N SER A 105 -12.64 -31.14 -23.73
CA SER A 105 -11.41 -31.91 -23.49
C SER A 105 -11.09 -32.78 -24.71
N ASP A 106 -10.07 -32.39 -25.47
CA ASP A 106 -9.59 -33.14 -26.64
C ASP A 106 -8.06 -33.18 -26.66
N ALA A 107 -7.48 -34.38 -26.70
CA ALA A 107 -6.04 -34.60 -26.65
C ALA A 107 -5.28 -33.87 -27.78
N LYS A 108 -5.91 -33.68 -28.95
CA LYS A 108 -5.29 -33.00 -30.09
C LYS A 108 -5.28 -31.48 -29.90
N LEU A 109 -6.29 -30.89 -29.23
CA LEU A 109 -6.25 -29.48 -28.81
C LEU A 109 -5.10 -29.23 -27.83
N ASN A 110 -5.00 -30.06 -26.79
CA ASN A 110 -3.94 -29.96 -25.78
C ASN A 110 -2.54 -30.10 -26.41
N SER A 111 -2.38 -31.05 -27.34
CA SER A 111 -1.13 -31.21 -28.11
C SER A 111 -0.76 -29.96 -28.91
N ILE A 112 -1.75 -29.24 -29.46
CA ILE A 112 -1.52 -28.01 -30.23
C ILE A 112 -1.10 -26.87 -29.30
N ILE A 113 -1.82 -26.64 -28.21
CA ILE A 113 -1.49 -25.64 -27.18
C ILE A 113 -0.04 -25.85 -26.72
N TYR A 114 0.31 -27.08 -26.34
CA TYR A 114 1.66 -27.45 -25.93
C TYR A 114 2.73 -27.09 -26.97
N LYS A 115 2.53 -27.49 -28.23
CA LYS A 115 3.50 -27.25 -29.31
C LYS A 115 3.67 -25.76 -29.60
N VAL A 116 2.60 -24.97 -29.56
CA VAL A 116 2.65 -23.53 -29.82
C VAL A 116 3.31 -22.80 -28.64
N ASN A 117 2.90 -23.10 -27.41
CA ASN A 117 3.48 -22.54 -26.19
C ASN A 117 4.99 -22.82 -26.10
N ARG A 118 5.42 -24.06 -26.39
CA ARG A 118 6.86 -24.43 -26.45
C ARG A 118 7.63 -23.57 -27.45
N LYS A 119 7.05 -23.30 -28.63
CA LYS A 119 7.68 -22.44 -29.65
C LYS A 119 7.77 -20.99 -29.20
N TYR A 120 6.67 -20.44 -28.66
CA TYR A 120 6.61 -19.11 -28.08
C TYR A 120 7.67 -18.91 -27.00
N ARG A 121 7.73 -19.84 -26.04
CA ARG A 121 8.71 -19.81 -24.95
C ARG A 121 10.15 -19.83 -25.46
N LYS A 122 10.45 -20.65 -26.47
CA LYS A 122 11.78 -20.67 -27.10
C LYS A 122 12.17 -19.32 -27.73
N ILE A 123 11.22 -18.58 -28.30
CA ILE A 123 11.48 -17.29 -28.95
C ILE A 123 11.78 -16.20 -27.93
N TYR A 124 11.07 -16.19 -26.79
CA TYR A 124 11.23 -15.18 -25.75
C TYR A 124 12.14 -15.61 -24.59
N GLY A 125 12.94 -16.67 -24.78
CA GLY A 125 13.89 -17.14 -23.75
C GLY A 125 13.24 -17.63 -22.47
N LEU A 126 11.98 -18.09 -22.53
CA LEU A 126 11.23 -18.61 -21.37
C LEU A 126 11.49 -20.11 -21.19
N SER A 127 11.56 -20.58 -19.94
CA SER A 127 11.80 -21.98 -19.60
C SER A 127 10.74 -22.93 -20.22
N PRO A 128 11.11 -24.15 -20.68
CA PRO A 128 10.16 -25.13 -21.20
C PRO A 128 9.15 -25.58 -20.14
N VAL A 129 7.91 -25.88 -20.53
CA VAL A 129 6.93 -26.54 -19.65
C VAL A 129 7.10 -28.05 -19.76
N CYS A 130 7.36 -28.72 -18.63
CA CYS A 130 7.22 -30.16 -18.51
C CYS A 130 5.75 -30.48 -18.23
N TYR A 131 4.97 -30.77 -19.27
CA TYR A 131 3.75 -31.56 -19.05
C TYR A 131 4.22 -33.01 -18.93
N GLU A 132 4.23 -33.56 -17.71
CA GLU A 132 4.20 -35.01 -17.60
C GLU A 132 2.97 -35.51 -18.37
N LYS A 133 3.17 -36.52 -19.21
CA LYS A 133 2.09 -37.22 -19.88
C LYS A 133 1.19 -37.83 -18.80
N VAL A 134 0.06 -37.20 -18.50
CA VAL A 134 -1.06 -37.88 -17.86
C VAL A 134 -1.61 -38.84 -18.90
N THR A 135 -1.08 -40.06 -18.96
CA THR A 135 -1.47 -41.09 -19.94
C THR A 135 -2.53 -42.06 -19.46
N ASP A 136 -2.98 -41.99 -18.22
CA ASP A 136 -4.02 -42.88 -17.72
C ASP A 136 -5.18 -42.07 -17.14
N ASP A 137 -6.38 -42.34 -17.64
CA ASP A 137 -7.61 -41.86 -17.02
C ASP A 137 -7.65 -42.33 -15.55
N PRO A 138 -8.02 -41.46 -14.59
CA PRO A 138 -8.07 -41.86 -13.19
C PRO A 138 -9.10 -43.00 -12.98
N PRO A 139 -8.84 -43.93 -12.05
CA PRO A 139 -9.73 -45.05 -11.76
C PRO A 139 -11.19 -44.60 -11.56
N ALA A 140 -12.14 -45.37 -12.10
CA ALA A 140 -13.58 -45.05 -12.08
C ALA A 140 -14.15 -44.80 -10.66
N GLU A 141 -13.46 -45.32 -9.63
CA GLU A 141 -13.78 -45.17 -8.21
C GLU A 141 -13.46 -43.77 -7.65
N LEU A 142 -12.58 -43.00 -8.30
CA LEU A 142 -12.22 -41.61 -7.92
C LEU A 142 -13.11 -40.56 -8.61
N VAL A 143 -13.90 -40.95 -9.62
CA VAL A 143 -14.78 -40.06 -10.40
C VAL A 143 -15.90 -39.41 -9.57
N PRO A 144 -16.49 -40.05 -8.54
CA PRO A 144 -17.45 -39.38 -7.65
C PRO A 144 -16.81 -38.28 -6.81
N TYR A 145 -15.60 -38.50 -6.27
CA TYR A 145 -14.87 -37.51 -5.46
C TYR A 145 -14.39 -36.29 -6.26
N LEU A 146 -14.12 -36.47 -7.55
CA LEU A 146 -13.67 -35.40 -8.45
C LEU A 146 -14.83 -34.60 -9.09
N ARG A 147 -16.07 -35.09 -9.01
CA ARG A 147 -17.25 -34.39 -9.55
C ARG A 147 -17.78 -33.30 -8.62
N ASP A 148 -17.67 -33.48 -7.31
CA ASP A 148 -18.05 -32.45 -6.33
C ASP A 148 -17.01 -31.33 -6.16
N THR A 149 -15.81 -31.48 -6.74
CA THR A 149 -14.73 -30.48 -6.68
C THR A 149 -14.55 -29.65 -7.96
N ARG A 150 -15.48 -29.76 -8.93
CA ARG A 150 -15.46 -28.95 -10.17
C ARG A 150 -16.61 -27.95 -10.24
N LEU A 151 -16.51 -26.94 -9.39
CA LEU A 151 -16.99 -25.58 -9.66
C LEU A 151 -16.10 -24.60 -8.88
N VAL A 152 -14.78 -24.61 -9.13
CA VAL A 152 -14.06 -23.35 -8.96
C VAL A 152 -14.46 -22.53 -10.18
N ASN A 153 -15.55 -21.75 -10.06
CA ASN A 153 -15.73 -20.54 -10.86
C ASN A 153 -14.33 -19.94 -11.04
N PRO A 154 -13.83 -19.57 -12.23
CA PRO A 154 -12.59 -18.81 -12.29
C PRO A 154 -12.98 -17.43 -11.78
N PRO A 155 -12.72 -17.08 -10.51
CA PRO A 155 -13.26 -15.86 -10.03
C PRO A 155 -12.25 -14.82 -10.48
N SER A 156 -12.73 -13.72 -10.99
CA SER A 156 -12.12 -12.42 -10.71
C SER A 156 -12.11 -12.09 -9.18
N LEU A 157 -11.94 -13.08 -8.28
CA LEU A 157 -12.60 -13.17 -6.95
C LEU A 157 -12.10 -14.37 -6.09
N LEU A 158 -10.79 -14.64 -5.96
CA LEU A 158 -10.34 -15.63 -4.95
C LEU A 158 -10.12 -14.87 -3.65
N GLY A 159 -11.13 -14.94 -2.78
CA GLY A 159 -11.11 -14.30 -1.46
C GLY A 159 -9.87 -14.70 -0.65
N VAL A 160 -9.47 -13.80 0.24
CA VAL A 160 -8.32 -14.01 1.13
C VAL A 160 -8.66 -15.12 2.14
N ARG A 161 -7.83 -16.17 2.23
CA ARG A 161 -8.01 -17.30 3.18
C ARG A 161 -7.09 -17.09 4.38
N GLY A 162 -7.63 -17.24 5.59
CA GLY A 162 -6.86 -17.09 6.83
C GLY A 162 -5.73 -18.12 6.97
N LEU A 163 -4.70 -17.77 7.73
CA LEU A 163 -3.60 -18.65 8.13
C LEU A 163 -3.69 -18.92 9.63
N LEU A 164 -3.67 -20.20 10.05
CA LEU A 164 -3.66 -20.53 11.47
C LEU A 164 -2.41 -19.99 12.15
N ASN A 165 -2.59 -19.39 13.32
CA ASN A 165 -1.49 -19.09 14.22
C ASN A 165 -1.03 -20.40 14.90
N LEU A 166 0.22 -20.80 14.66
CA LEU A 166 0.79 -22.04 15.19
C LEU A 166 1.57 -21.80 16.50
N GLY A 167 1.22 -20.74 17.22
CA GLY A 167 1.84 -20.31 18.48
C GLY A 167 2.08 -18.80 18.45
N ASN A 168 3.24 -18.40 17.94
CA ASN A 168 3.65 -16.99 17.78
C ASN A 168 3.90 -16.65 16.31
N THR A 169 3.12 -17.19 15.36
CA THR A 169 3.47 -17.11 13.93
C THR A 169 2.88 -15.90 13.20
N CYS A 170 2.30 -14.91 13.90
CA CYS A 170 1.66 -13.76 13.27
C CYS A 170 2.64 -12.93 12.39
N PHE A 171 3.90 -12.80 12.80
CA PHE A 171 4.95 -12.15 12.00
C PHE A 171 5.20 -12.87 10.66
N PHE A 172 5.09 -14.19 10.64
CA PHE A 172 5.27 -15.02 9.45
C PHE A 172 4.00 -15.05 8.60
N ASN A 173 2.85 -15.15 9.25
CA ASN A 173 1.55 -15.21 8.58
C ASN A 173 1.28 -13.93 7.79
N THR A 174 1.57 -12.76 8.34
CA THR A 174 1.39 -11.48 7.62
C THR A 174 2.28 -11.35 6.38
N VAL A 175 3.56 -11.71 6.49
CA VAL A 175 4.49 -11.73 5.34
C VAL A 175 4.04 -12.75 4.29
N LEU A 176 3.66 -13.95 4.72
CA LEU A 176 3.17 -15.00 3.83
C LEU A 176 1.88 -14.57 3.13
N GLN A 177 0.93 -13.93 3.83
CA GLN A 177 -0.30 -13.42 3.23
C GLN A 177 0.00 -12.44 2.09
N VAL A 178 0.86 -11.45 2.35
CA VAL A 178 1.28 -10.48 1.32
C VAL A 178 1.93 -11.18 0.13
N PHE A 179 2.84 -12.12 0.42
CA PHE A 179 3.55 -12.87 -0.62
C PHE A 179 2.60 -13.71 -1.49
N LEU A 180 1.66 -14.43 -0.88
CA LEU A 180 0.64 -15.23 -1.57
C LEU A 180 -0.29 -14.38 -2.45
N HIS A 181 -0.52 -13.13 -2.08
CA HIS A 181 -1.38 -12.21 -2.82
C HIS A 181 -0.65 -11.31 -3.82
N THR A 182 0.66 -11.44 -3.93
CA THR A 182 1.46 -10.68 -4.90
C THR A 182 1.28 -11.27 -6.31
N ALA A 183 0.72 -10.49 -7.25
CA ALA A 183 0.32 -10.96 -8.58
C ALA A 183 1.44 -11.70 -9.34
N ARG A 184 2.65 -11.15 -9.39
CA ARG A 184 3.79 -11.77 -10.09
C ARG A 184 4.28 -13.06 -9.44
N VAL A 185 4.09 -13.20 -8.12
CA VAL A 185 4.39 -14.43 -7.39
C VAL A 185 3.36 -15.50 -7.71
N GLN A 186 2.07 -15.15 -7.73
CA GLN A 186 1.01 -16.06 -8.14
C GLN A 186 1.24 -16.57 -9.56
N GLU A 187 1.52 -15.68 -10.51
CA GLU A 187 1.82 -16.05 -11.90
C GLU A 187 2.94 -17.09 -11.98
N TYR A 188 4.00 -16.92 -11.19
CA TYR A 188 5.14 -17.85 -11.16
C TYR A 188 4.75 -19.24 -10.63
N PHE A 189 4.11 -19.30 -9.46
CA PHE A 189 3.78 -20.56 -8.81
C PHE A 189 2.60 -21.30 -9.45
N LEU A 190 1.65 -20.58 -10.05
CA LEU A 190 0.51 -21.17 -10.78
C LEU A 190 0.87 -21.63 -12.20
N SER A 191 2.03 -21.20 -12.72
CA SER A 191 2.51 -21.59 -14.06
C SER A 191 3.47 -22.79 -14.05
N ASP A 192 3.51 -23.58 -12.98
CA ASP A 192 4.42 -24.74 -12.78
C ASP A 192 5.91 -24.41 -13.00
N CYS A 193 6.36 -23.23 -12.56
CA CYS A 193 7.76 -22.81 -12.74
C CYS A 193 8.76 -23.50 -11.80
N HIS A 194 8.30 -24.28 -10.83
CA HIS A 194 9.12 -25.15 -9.98
C HIS A 194 8.47 -26.54 -9.86
N PRO A 195 8.73 -27.47 -10.80
CA PRO A 195 8.21 -28.83 -10.73
C PRO A 195 8.73 -29.54 -9.46
N PRO A 196 8.06 -30.63 -9.01
CA PRO A 196 8.50 -31.40 -7.85
C PRO A 196 9.98 -31.76 -7.96
N CYS A 197 10.82 -31.10 -7.16
CA CYS A 197 12.27 -31.19 -7.31
C CYS A 197 12.89 -32.38 -6.56
N GLY A 198 12.08 -33.18 -5.87
CA GLY A 198 12.52 -34.33 -5.07
C GLY A 198 13.31 -33.97 -3.80
N LYS A 199 13.64 -32.69 -3.56
CA LYS A 199 14.38 -32.23 -2.38
C LYS A 199 13.44 -32.21 -1.16
N PRO A 200 13.79 -32.87 -0.04
CA PRO A 200 12.95 -32.89 1.16
C PRO A 200 12.88 -31.50 1.81
N LEU A 201 11.65 -31.04 2.07
CA LEU A 201 11.36 -29.70 2.60
C LEU A 201 11.94 -28.57 1.74
N CYS A 202 11.81 -28.66 0.41
CA CYS A 202 12.17 -27.56 -0.48
C CYS A 202 11.24 -26.36 -0.26
N LEU A 203 11.82 -25.19 0.04
CA LEU A 203 11.05 -23.98 0.32
C LEU A 203 10.13 -23.59 -0.84
N ILE A 204 10.63 -23.65 -2.08
CA ILE A 204 9.85 -23.29 -3.27
C ILE A 204 8.71 -24.30 -3.49
N CYS A 205 8.91 -25.59 -3.21
CA CYS A 205 7.83 -26.59 -3.28
C CYS A 205 6.75 -26.31 -2.22
N GLU A 206 7.14 -26.05 -0.97
CA GLU A 206 6.18 -25.80 0.11
C GLU A 206 5.39 -24.49 -0.12
N ILE A 207 6.03 -23.45 -0.68
CA ILE A 207 5.34 -22.23 -1.12
C ILE A 207 4.32 -22.57 -2.21
N GLY A 208 4.72 -23.38 -3.21
CA GLY A 208 3.83 -23.83 -4.28
C GLY A 208 2.60 -24.57 -3.75
N MET A 209 2.79 -25.45 -2.75
CA MET A 209 1.69 -26.17 -2.08
C MET A 209 0.73 -25.21 -1.38
N VAL A 210 1.25 -24.24 -0.61
CA VAL A 210 0.40 -23.25 0.07
C VAL A 210 -0.32 -22.34 -0.94
N MET A 211 0.34 -21.96 -2.04
CA MET A 211 -0.26 -21.17 -3.12
C MET A 211 -1.42 -21.91 -3.80
N GLN A 212 -1.30 -23.22 -4.00
CA GLN A 212 -2.37 -24.05 -4.53
C GLN A 212 -3.50 -24.21 -3.52
N GLU A 213 -3.20 -24.45 -2.24
CA GLU A 213 -4.21 -24.53 -1.17
C GLU A 213 -5.04 -23.26 -1.04
N ARG A 214 -4.42 -22.08 -1.26
CA ARG A 214 -5.13 -20.79 -1.25
C ARG A 214 -6.28 -20.71 -2.26
N LEU A 215 -6.20 -21.45 -3.37
CA LEU A 215 -7.25 -21.45 -4.40
C LEU A 215 -8.58 -22.03 -3.90
N PHE A 216 -8.58 -22.72 -2.75
CA PHE A 216 -9.76 -23.34 -2.15
C PHE A 216 -10.27 -22.53 -0.95
N VAL A 217 -10.89 -21.36 -1.21
CA VAL A 217 -11.31 -20.38 -0.19
C VAL A 217 -12.37 -20.93 0.77
N GLU A 218 -13.20 -21.88 0.34
CA GLU A 218 -14.24 -22.51 1.16
C GLU A 218 -13.68 -23.47 2.24
N ARG A 219 -12.38 -23.80 2.18
CA ARG A 219 -11.74 -24.67 3.15
C ARG A 219 -11.31 -23.89 4.40
N PRO A 220 -11.21 -24.56 5.58
CA PRO A 220 -10.75 -23.94 6.83
C PRO A 220 -9.40 -23.21 6.68
N PRO A 221 -9.01 -22.29 7.57
CA PRO A 221 -7.72 -21.59 7.48
C PRO A 221 -6.51 -22.51 7.24
N ILE A 222 -5.52 -22.06 6.46
CA ILE A 222 -4.34 -22.87 6.09
C ILE A 222 -3.41 -22.97 7.30
N ALA A 223 -2.89 -24.17 7.57
CA ALA A 223 -1.81 -24.38 8.53
C ALA A 223 -0.46 -24.49 7.80
N PRO A 224 0.34 -23.41 7.68
CA PRO A 224 1.58 -23.42 6.90
C PRO A 224 2.76 -24.09 7.65
N ALA A 225 2.52 -25.12 8.45
CA ALA A 225 3.51 -25.74 9.35
C ALA A 225 4.74 -26.28 8.59
N ARG A 226 4.52 -26.92 7.43
CA ARG A 226 5.60 -27.46 6.60
C ARG A 226 6.43 -26.37 5.93
N LEU A 227 5.78 -25.30 5.50
CA LEU A 227 6.44 -24.13 4.92
C LEU A 227 7.28 -23.41 5.98
N LEU A 228 6.75 -23.23 7.19
CA LEU A 228 7.48 -22.67 8.31
C LEU A 228 8.72 -23.51 8.66
N ALA A 229 8.57 -24.84 8.73
CA ALA A 229 9.70 -25.74 8.96
C ALA A 229 10.76 -25.67 7.84
N SER A 230 10.34 -25.51 6.58
CA SER A 230 11.24 -25.32 5.45
C SER A 230 11.98 -23.97 5.52
N LEU A 231 11.29 -22.91 5.93
CA LEU A 231 11.90 -21.59 6.14
C LEU A 231 12.94 -21.63 7.27
N TRP A 232 12.63 -22.24 8.41
CA TRP A 232 13.56 -22.43 9.52
C TRP A 232 14.80 -23.26 9.12
N LYS A 233 14.61 -24.26 8.26
CA LYS A 233 15.74 -25.00 7.68
C LYS A 233 16.62 -24.12 6.80
N ALA A 234 16.03 -23.21 6.02
CA ALA A 234 16.76 -22.28 5.15
C ALA A 234 17.41 -21.11 5.93
N ALA A 235 16.82 -20.73 7.06
CA ALA A 235 17.24 -19.61 7.90
C ALA A 235 17.19 -20.00 9.39
N PRO A 236 18.17 -20.81 9.88
CA PRO A 236 18.18 -21.28 11.26
C PRO A 236 18.24 -20.16 12.31
N GLN A 237 18.76 -18.99 11.94
CA GLN A 237 18.88 -17.82 12.81
C GLN A 237 17.52 -17.20 13.22
N ILE A 238 16.44 -17.48 12.48
CA ILE A 238 15.07 -17.06 12.85
C ILE A 238 14.22 -18.23 13.34
N ALA A 239 14.84 -19.42 13.53
CA ALA A 239 14.17 -20.64 13.94
C ALA A 239 14.08 -20.75 15.47
N TYR A 240 13.31 -19.86 16.09
CA TYR A 240 13.03 -19.88 17.52
C TYR A 240 11.52 -19.79 17.76
N ALA A 241 11.03 -20.34 18.88
CA ALA A 241 9.62 -20.28 19.29
C ALA A 241 9.19 -18.88 19.81
N GLU A 242 10.08 -17.90 19.72
CA GLU A 242 9.91 -16.53 20.18
C GLU A 242 9.42 -15.62 19.05
N GLN A 243 8.76 -14.52 19.41
CA GLN A 243 8.30 -13.51 18.44
C GLN A 243 9.50 -12.94 17.67
N GLN A 244 9.39 -12.87 16.34
CA GLN A 244 10.44 -12.35 15.45
C GLN A 244 9.95 -11.10 14.69
N ASP A 245 10.88 -10.38 14.09
CA ASP A 245 10.56 -9.25 13.22
C ASP A 245 10.08 -9.76 11.84
N ALA A 246 8.90 -9.28 11.41
CA ALA A 246 8.35 -9.60 10.09
C ALA A 246 9.31 -9.20 8.94
N HIS A 247 10.10 -8.14 9.10
CA HIS A 247 11.10 -7.74 8.10
C HIS A 247 12.23 -8.77 7.95
N GLU A 248 12.70 -9.35 9.05
CA GLU A 248 13.71 -10.41 9.01
C GLU A 248 13.17 -11.68 8.35
N VAL A 249 11.90 -12.01 8.61
CA VAL A 249 11.22 -13.13 7.94
C VAL A 249 11.05 -12.90 6.44
N TYR A 250 10.69 -11.67 6.03
CA TYR A 250 10.65 -11.29 4.63
C TYR A 250 12.00 -11.50 3.95
N LEU A 251 13.09 -11.00 4.55
CA LEU A 251 14.45 -11.18 4.01
C LEU A 251 14.88 -12.65 3.99
N ALA A 252 14.58 -13.41 5.04
CA ALA A 252 14.85 -14.84 5.12
C ALA A 252 14.10 -15.61 4.03
N LEU A 253 12.85 -15.26 3.73
CA LEU A 253 12.07 -15.84 2.66
C LEU A 253 12.69 -15.55 1.28
N MET A 254 13.08 -14.29 1.01
CA MET A 254 13.73 -13.91 -0.26
C MET A 254 15.06 -14.65 -0.46
N ASN A 255 15.90 -14.67 0.57
CA ASN A 255 17.18 -15.36 0.56
C ASN A 255 17.00 -16.88 0.41
N GLY A 256 16.04 -17.47 1.11
CA GLY A 256 15.73 -18.89 1.00
C GLY A 256 15.25 -19.28 -0.39
N ILE A 257 14.40 -18.44 -1.02
CA ILE A 257 13.96 -18.64 -2.42
C ILE A 257 15.16 -18.57 -3.35
N HIS A 258 16.05 -17.59 -3.18
CA HIS A 258 17.25 -17.46 -3.99
C HIS A 258 18.15 -18.70 -3.87
N GLN A 259 18.44 -19.15 -2.65
CA GLN A 259 19.26 -20.35 -2.40
C GLN A 259 18.64 -21.64 -2.96
N CYS A 260 17.31 -21.77 -2.91
CA CYS A 260 16.60 -22.94 -3.43
C CYS A 260 16.44 -22.90 -4.95
N SER A 261 16.62 -21.74 -5.59
CA SER A 261 16.52 -21.59 -7.04
C SER A 261 17.84 -22.02 -7.69
N GLU A 262 17.78 -22.96 -8.64
CA GLU A 262 18.94 -23.31 -9.49
C GLU A 262 19.19 -22.23 -10.57
N GLY A 263 19.28 -20.98 -10.14
CA GLY A 263 19.55 -19.86 -11.03
C GLY A 263 20.90 -20.06 -11.72
N LYS A 264 20.90 -20.10 -13.05
CA LYS A 264 22.14 -19.92 -13.82
C LYS A 264 22.43 -18.43 -13.82
N ASP A 265 23.53 -18.02 -13.22
CA ASP A 265 24.05 -16.66 -13.34
C ASP A 265 24.35 -16.39 -14.82
N PHE A 266 23.47 -15.65 -15.49
CA PHE A 266 23.76 -15.09 -16.80
C PHE A 266 24.47 -13.74 -16.60
N GLY A 267 25.72 -13.77 -16.14
CA GLY A 267 26.47 -12.58 -15.75
C GLY A 267 26.13 -12.09 -14.33
N GLU A 268 26.15 -10.77 -14.11
CA GLU A 268 25.98 -10.11 -12.79
C GLU A 268 24.53 -10.07 -12.26
N VAL A 269 23.53 -10.69 -12.92
CA VAL A 269 22.11 -10.56 -12.56
C VAL A 269 21.42 -11.92 -12.41
N CYS A 270 20.91 -12.20 -11.20
CA CYS A 270 20.21 -13.44 -10.86
C CYS A 270 18.79 -13.50 -11.47
N SER A 271 18.40 -14.67 -12.00
CA SER A 271 17.09 -14.87 -12.64
C SER A 271 16.02 -15.51 -11.75
N CYS A 272 16.26 -15.67 -10.43
CA CYS A 272 15.28 -16.28 -9.53
C CYS A 272 14.05 -15.37 -9.33
N ILE A 273 12.93 -15.95 -8.88
CA ILE A 273 11.68 -15.20 -8.70
C ILE A 273 11.82 -14.05 -7.68
N ALA A 274 12.62 -14.24 -6.62
CA ALA A 274 12.91 -13.19 -5.65
C ALA A 274 13.58 -11.97 -6.31
N HIS A 275 14.65 -12.18 -7.08
CA HIS A 275 15.36 -11.10 -7.75
C HIS A 275 14.54 -10.47 -8.89
N ARG A 276 13.78 -11.26 -9.65
CA ARG A 276 12.97 -10.74 -10.78
C ARG A 276 11.76 -9.92 -10.34
N VAL A 277 11.22 -10.16 -9.16
CA VAL A 277 10.00 -9.48 -8.67
C VAL A 277 10.33 -8.37 -7.69
N PHE A 278 11.24 -8.62 -6.74
CA PHE A 278 11.43 -7.76 -5.57
C PHE A 278 12.78 -7.05 -5.53
N SER A 279 13.79 -7.46 -6.32
CA SER A 279 15.10 -6.83 -6.26
C SER A 279 15.14 -5.56 -7.10
N ALA A 280 15.52 -4.46 -6.45
CA ALA A 280 16.03 -3.26 -7.08
C ALA A 280 17.56 -3.27 -7.02
N ARG A 281 18.21 -2.33 -7.70
CA ARG A 281 19.62 -1.98 -7.52
C ARG A 281 19.75 -0.53 -7.12
N HIS A 282 20.47 -0.29 -6.03
CA HIS A 282 20.87 1.05 -5.64
C HIS A 282 22.36 1.25 -5.88
N LYS A 283 22.74 2.50 -6.18
CA LYS A 283 24.11 2.97 -6.27
C LYS A 283 24.38 3.87 -5.07
N CYS A 284 25.36 3.49 -4.28
CA CYS A 284 25.88 4.27 -3.17
C CYS A 284 27.14 5.01 -3.63
N ASP A 285 27.06 6.34 -3.70
CA ASP A 285 28.17 7.22 -4.02
C ASP A 285 28.75 7.80 -2.74
N VAL A 286 30.07 7.71 -2.58
CA VAL A 286 30.82 8.26 -1.45
C VAL A 286 31.82 9.26 -2.00
N PHE A 287 31.78 10.51 -1.55
CA PHE A 287 32.65 11.57 -2.08
C PHE A 287 33.35 12.37 -0.99
N CYS A 288 34.63 12.72 -1.24
CA CYS A 288 35.38 13.63 -0.37
C CYS A 288 35.23 15.06 -0.85
N ILE A 289 34.97 15.98 0.08
CA ILE A 289 34.80 17.40 -0.23
C ILE A 289 36.08 18.13 -0.63
N CYS A 290 37.26 17.59 -0.29
CA CYS A 290 38.53 18.25 -0.61
C CYS A 290 38.98 18.00 -2.05
N CYS A 291 38.83 16.77 -2.54
CA CYS A 291 39.29 16.38 -3.88
C CYS A 291 38.15 16.07 -4.85
N HIS A 292 36.90 16.11 -4.39
CA HIS A 292 35.68 15.81 -5.15
C HIS A 292 35.66 14.44 -5.84
N ARG A 293 36.56 13.53 -5.47
CA ARG A 293 36.58 12.16 -6.00
C ARG A 293 35.40 11.39 -5.44
N VAL A 294 34.68 10.70 -6.34
CA VAL A 294 33.53 9.85 -6.03
C VAL A 294 33.95 8.39 -6.15
N THR A 295 33.62 7.59 -5.13
CA THR A 295 33.67 6.14 -5.16
C THR A 295 32.26 5.59 -5.15
N SER A 296 31.94 4.73 -6.11
CA SER A 296 30.59 4.19 -6.29
C SER A 296 30.54 2.70 -6.00
N LYS A 297 29.51 2.24 -5.30
CA LYS A 297 29.19 0.81 -5.13
C LYS A 297 27.75 0.56 -5.56
N VAL A 298 27.51 -0.48 -6.36
CA VAL A 298 26.17 -0.90 -6.77
C VAL A 298 25.82 -2.20 -6.05
N GLU A 299 24.66 -2.23 -5.40
CA GLU A 299 24.20 -3.39 -4.65
C GLU A 299 22.72 -3.69 -4.95
N PRO A 300 22.34 -4.98 -5.07
CA PRO A 300 20.94 -5.36 -5.12
C PRO A 300 20.29 -5.20 -3.74
N CYS A 301 19.02 -4.81 -3.71
CA CYS A 301 18.23 -4.73 -2.48
C CYS A 301 16.80 -5.23 -2.69
N PHE A 302 16.29 -6.04 -1.75
CA PHE A 302 14.90 -6.49 -1.74
C PHE A 302 13.95 -5.50 -1.08
N ASN A 303 14.47 -4.56 -0.29
CA ASN A 303 13.67 -3.54 0.37
C ASN A 303 14.45 -2.22 0.51
N VAL A 304 13.72 -1.15 0.78
CA VAL A 304 14.26 0.15 1.15
C VAL A 304 13.93 0.39 2.63
N SER A 305 14.94 0.43 3.48
CA SER A 305 14.77 0.65 4.93
C SER A 305 14.85 2.14 5.27
N LEU A 306 13.72 2.73 5.63
CA LEU A 306 13.54 4.15 5.87
C LEU A 306 13.59 4.49 7.36
N ASP A 307 14.35 5.51 7.70
CA ASP A 307 14.37 6.08 9.05
C ASP A 307 13.16 7.01 9.25
N ILE A 308 12.50 6.91 10.41
CA ILE A 308 11.48 7.87 10.83
C ILE A 308 12.15 8.92 11.69
N LEU A 309 11.99 10.19 11.30
CA LEU A 309 12.34 11.30 12.17
C LEU A 309 11.14 12.22 12.27
N ASP A 310 10.73 12.46 13.51
CA ASP A 310 9.62 13.34 13.81
C ASP A 310 9.94 14.73 13.26
N SER A 311 9.02 15.25 12.44
CA SER A 311 9.12 16.59 11.86
C SER A 311 7.87 17.38 12.23
N ALA A 312 8.02 18.70 12.37
CA ALA A 312 6.94 19.64 12.66
C ALA A 312 5.86 19.73 11.55
N GLU A 313 5.98 18.96 10.47
CA GLU A 313 5.01 18.87 9.38
C GLU A 313 4.43 17.44 9.24
N GLY A 314 4.70 16.55 10.19
CA GLY A 314 4.32 15.12 10.13
C GLY A 314 5.31 14.27 9.33
N VAL A 315 5.18 12.94 9.42
CA VAL A 315 6.05 11.98 8.74
C VAL A 315 5.33 11.43 7.52
N THR A 316 5.89 11.65 6.33
CA THR A 316 5.39 11.08 5.08
C THR A 316 6.43 10.15 4.47
N LEU A 317 5.97 9.14 3.72
CA LEU A 317 6.85 8.24 2.97
C LEU A 317 7.76 9.02 2.04
N MET A 318 7.26 10.13 1.47
CA MET A 318 7.97 10.94 0.47
C MET A 318 9.15 11.64 1.13
N LYS A 319 8.92 12.28 2.28
CA LYS A 319 9.98 12.90 3.07
C LYS A 319 11.05 11.90 3.52
N CYS A 320 10.63 10.70 3.91
CA CYS A 320 11.56 9.63 4.25
C CYS A 320 12.37 9.15 3.03
N LEU A 321 11.76 9.09 1.85
CA LEU A 321 12.46 8.72 0.60
C LEU A 321 13.41 9.83 0.13
N ASP A 322 12.99 11.09 0.20
CA ASP A 322 13.85 12.24 -0.09
C ASP A 322 15.11 12.15 0.76
N ARG A 323 14.95 12.03 2.08
CA ARG A 323 16.06 11.88 3.01
C ARG A 323 16.92 10.65 2.72
N PHE A 324 16.32 9.52 2.37
CA PHE A 324 17.06 8.31 2.02
C PHE A 324 17.96 8.53 0.79
N THR A 325 17.53 9.38 -0.15
CA THR A 325 18.28 9.72 -1.37
C THR A 325 19.13 10.98 -1.26
N ASP A 326 18.96 11.78 -0.22
CA ASP A 326 19.76 12.96 0.05
C ASP A 326 21.21 12.56 0.37
N ALA A 327 22.14 13.45 0.04
CA ALA A 327 23.51 13.29 0.47
C ALA A 327 23.58 13.51 1.99
N GLU A 328 24.07 12.52 2.72
CA GLU A 328 24.30 12.58 4.16
C GLU A 328 25.79 12.62 4.48
N LYS A 329 26.15 13.34 5.55
CA LYS A 329 27.53 13.39 6.05
C LYS A 329 27.79 12.17 6.94
N LEU A 330 28.63 11.24 6.50
CA LEU A 330 28.91 9.98 7.20
C LEU A 330 29.77 10.17 8.46
N ILE A 331 30.85 10.96 8.37
CA ILE A 331 31.85 11.13 9.44
C ILE A 331 32.35 12.58 9.44
N PHE A 332 32.49 13.16 10.64
CA PHE A 332 32.99 14.53 10.80
C PHE A 332 34.44 14.71 10.36
N GLN A 333 35.29 13.70 10.57
CA GLN A 333 36.69 13.65 10.17
C GLN A 333 37.04 12.23 9.70
N ALA A 334 37.26 12.06 8.41
CA ALA A 334 37.75 10.79 7.86
C ALA A 334 38.91 11.06 6.89
N TYR A 335 39.85 10.13 6.88
CA TYR A 335 41.04 10.21 6.04
C TYR A 335 40.71 9.78 4.61
N CYS A 336 40.84 10.69 3.64
CA CYS A 336 40.71 10.32 2.24
C CYS A 336 41.98 9.60 1.78
N CYS A 337 41.88 8.32 1.42
CA CYS A 337 43.01 7.53 0.92
C CYS A 337 43.65 8.07 -0.37
N HIS A 338 42.97 9.00 -1.07
CA HIS A 338 43.45 9.56 -2.32
C HIS A 338 44.20 10.89 -2.14
N CYS A 339 43.61 11.88 -1.46
CA CYS A 339 44.25 13.19 -1.26
C CYS A 339 45.00 13.30 0.08
N GLY A 340 44.86 12.32 0.96
CA GLY A 340 45.49 12.29 2.28
C GLY A 340 44.98 13.35 3.26
N CYS A 341 43.92 14.08 2.90
CA CYS A 341 43.31 15.08 3.77
C CYS A 341 42.32 14.43 4.73
N GLU A 342 42.24 14.97 5.95
CA GLU A 342 41.12 14.73 6.86
C GLU A 342 39.95 15.62 6.41
N CYS A 343 38.95 15.01 5.78
CA CYS A 343 37.81 15.71 5.19
C CYS A 343 36.49 15.13 5.71
N ALA A 344 35.41 15.91 5.61
CA ALA A 344 34.07 15.35 5.73
C ALA A 344 33.79 14.45 4.52
N ILE A 345 33.36 13.21 4.78
CA ILE A 345 32.94 12.27 3.74
C ILE A 345 31.42 12.26 3.68
N TRP A 346 30.88 12.40 2.47
CA TRP A 346 29.45 12.35 2.21
C TRP A 346 29.10 11.07 1.48
N LYS A 347 27.89 10.58 1.72
CA LYS A 347 27.29 9.42 1.09
C LYS A 347 25.94 9.80 0.51
N GLN A 348 25.66 9.30 -0.69
CA GLN A 348 24.36 9.45 -1.33
C GLN A 348 23.92 8.13 -1.91
N VAL A 349 22.63 7.80 -1.79
CA VAL A 349 22.04 6.60 -2.38
C VAL A 349 21.12 7.01 -3.52
N THR A 350 21.23 6.32 -4.65
CA THR A 350 20.38 6.54 -5.84
C THR A 350 19.86 5.22 -6.38
N PHE A 351 18.61 5.21 -6.88
CA PHE A 351 18.04 4.02 -7.51
C PHE A 351 18.48 3.93 -8.98
N LEU A 352 18.94 2.75 -9.40
CA LEU A 352 19.33 2.47 -10.78
C LEU A 352 18.22 1.79 -11.58
N ASP A 353 17.37 1.03 -10.91
CA ASP A 353 16.15 0.44 -11.43
C ASP A 353 15.14 0.26 -10.30
N PHE A 354 13.89 0.05 -10.68
CA PHE A 354 12.81 -0.24 -9.74
C PHE A 354 12.24 -1.64 -10.00
N PRO A 355 11.91 -2.40 -8.94
CA PRO A 355 11.39 -3.76 -9.05
C PRO A 355 9.91 -3.75 -9.46
N ASN A 356 9.38 -4.90 -9.87
CA ASN A 356 7.93 -5.03 -10.09
C ASN A 356 7.12 -4.78 -8.80
N VAL A 357 7.71 -5.12 -7.66
CA VAL A 357 7.14 -4.93 -6.33
C VAL A 357 8.20 -4.32 -5.44
N VAL A 358 7.94 -3.12 -4.94
CA VAL A 358 8.84 -2.41 -4.01
C VAL A 358 8.37 -2.64 -2.57
N CYS A 359 9.32 -2.96 -1.68
CA CYS A 359 9.07 -3.10 -0.25
C CYS A 359 9.72 -1.93 0.50
N PHE A 360 8.90 -1.13 1.19
CA PHE A 360 9.38 -0.11 2.14
C PHE A 360 9.32 -0.67 3.56
N HIS A 361 10.48 -0.82 4.18
CA HIS A 361 10.58 -1.17 5.59
C HIS A 361 10.77 0.12 6.39
N VAL A 362 9.88 0.38 7.33
CA VAL A 362 9.95 1.57 8.17
C VAL A 362 10.60 1.21 9.50
N LYS A 363 11.77 1.78 9.78
CA LYS A 363 12.54 1.49 11.00
C LYS A 363 11.85 2.13 12.21
N ARG A 364 11.11 1.32 12.97
CA ARG A 364 10.36 1.75 14.15
C ARG A 364 11.08 1.51 15.48
N THR A 365 12.39 1.34 15.48
CA THR A 365 13.18 1.14 16.70
C THR A 365 14.21 2.24 16.88
N GLU A 366 14.18 2.88 18.05
CA GLU A 366 15.16 3.90 18.44
C GLU A 366 15.96 3.39 19.65
N LYS A 367 17.30 3.52 19.59
CA LYS A 367 18.20 3.13 20.68
C LYS A 367 18.63 4.38 21.46
N ASN A 368 18.09 4.53 22.67
CA ASN A 368 18.64 5.45 23.67
C ASN A 368 19.62 4.70 24.59
N ARG A 369 20.56 5.43 25.22
CA ARG A 369 21.78 4.90 25.88
C ARG A 369 21.58 3.62 26.72
N HIS A 370 20.39 3.37 27.30
CA HIS A 370 20.05 2.14 28.04
C HIS A 370 18.68 1.51 27.72
N ARG A 371 17.93 1.98 26.71
CA ARG A 371 16.58 1.44 26.38
C ARG A 371 16.31 1.48 24.87
N ILE A 372 15.75 0.39 24.35
CA ILE A 372 15.19 0.32 23.01
C ILE A 372 13.71 0.73 23.11
N GLN A 373 13.26 1.67 22.29
CA GLN A 373 11.87 2.12 22.26
C GLN A 373 11.28 2.01 20.86
N LYS A 374 9.99 1.70 20.79
CA LYS A 374 9.24 1.68 19.53
C LYS A 374 8.83 3.09 19.15
N VAL A 375 9.16 3.50 17.92
CA VAL A 375 8.65 4.72 17.29
C VAL A 375 7.21 4.47 16.86
N LYS A 376 6.28 5.11 17.58
CA LYS A 376 4.84 4.97 17.36
C LYS A 376 4.29 5.99 16.37
N THR A 377 5.13 6.92 15.88
CA THR A 377 4.73 7.95 14.93
C THR A 377 4.11 7.35 13.69
N TRP A 378 2.93 7.84 13.32
CA TRP A 378 2.26 7.43 12.09
C TRP A 378 3.03 7.96 10.87
N MET A 379 3.11 7.15 9.81
CA MET A 379 3.68 7.56 8.54
C MET A 379 2.56 7.63 7.52
N GLN A 380 2.38 8.79 6.90
CA GLN A 380 1.47 8.95 5.76
C GLN A 380 2.13 8.41 4.49
N PHE A 381 1.37 7.65 3.69
CA PHE A 381 1.82 7.13 2.40
C PHE A 381 0.69 7.21 1.38
N PRO A 382 0.99 7.49 0.10
CA PRO A 382 -0.03 7.61 -0.92
C PRO A 382 -0.46 6.24 -1.44
N GLU A 383 -1.68 6.15 -1.96
CA GLU A 383 -2.14 4.95 -2.66
C GLU A 383 -1.42 4.73 -3.99
N ILE A 384 -1.08 5.82 -4.68
CA ILE A 384 -0.28 5.82 -5.91
C ILE A 384 1.03 6.57 -5.61
N LEU A 385 2.14 5.88 -5.80
CA LEU A 385 3.48 6.40 -5.54
C LEU A 385 4.25 6.52 -6.85
N ASP A 386 4.66 7.75 -7.20
CA ASP A 386 5.62 7.98 -8.26
C ASP A 386 7.05 7.88 -7.71
N LEU A 387 7.84 6.95 -8.25
CA LEU A 387 9.26 6.80 -7.90
C LEU A 387 10.21 7.49 -8.88
N MET A 388 9.72 8.07 -9.97
CA MET A 388 10.55 8.82 -10.92
C MET A 388 11.45 9.88 -10.27
N PRO A 389 11.00 10.67 -9.28
CA PRO A 389 11.85 11.70 -8.66
C PRO A 389 13.13 11.15 -8.00
N TYR A 390 13.13 9.87 -7.63
CA TYR A 390 14.25 9.19 -6.98
C TYR A 390 15.12 8.39 -7.97
N PHE A 391 14.74 8.38 -9.25
CA PHE A 391 15.54 7.90 -10.37
C PHE A 391 16.60 8.95 -10.75
N ARG A 392 17.69 8.53 -11.39
CA ARG A 392 18.86 9.38 -11.70
C ARG A 392 18.52 10.73 -12.38
N ASP A 393 18.73 11.85 -11.67
CA ASP A 393 19.55 13.05 -12.02
C ASP A 393 19.28 14.25 -11.06
N ARG A 394 19.74 14.18 -9.80
CA ARG A 394 19.82 15.35 -8.87
C ARG A 394 21.20 16.05 -8.91
N LEU A 395 21.95 15.93 -10.01
CA LEU A 395 23.29 16.52 -10.15
C LEU A 395 23.31 17.97 -10.67
N LYS A 396 22.22 18.48 -11.25
CA LYS A 396 22.14 19.87 -11.70
C LYS A 396 22.02 20.89 -10.56
N GLU A 397 21.53 20.46 -9.39
CA GLU A 397 21.29 21.38 -8.26
C GLU A 397 22.55 21.65 -7.42
N ILE A 398 23.60 20.82 -7.56
CA ILE A 398 24.80 20.90 -6.70
C ILE A 398 25.98 21.61 -7.38
N ASN A 399 26.06 21.66 -8.73
CA ASN A 399 27.17 22.34 -9.40
C ASN A 399 26.80 22.87 -10.81
N PRO A 400 26.59 24.19 -10.99
CA PRO A 400 26.17 24.77 -12.27
C PRO A 400 27.25 24.79 -13.36
N ASN A 401 28.49 24.37 -13.06
CA ASN A 401 29.64 24.45 -13.98
C ASN A 401 30.05 23.11 -14.60
N VAL A 402 29.26 22.06 -14.43
CA VAL A 402 29.52 20.77 -15.09
C VAL A 402 28.61 20.67 -16.33
N ASP A 403 29.20 20.80 -17.52
CA ASP A 403 28.48 20.54 -18.78
C ASP A 403 28.13 19.04 -18.87
N LEU A 404 26.91 18.72 -18.45
CA LEU A 404 26.26 17.44 -18.71
C LEU A 404 25.40 17.57 -19.97
N PRO A 405 25.43 16.59 -20.89
CA PRO A 405 24.65 16.64 -22.11
C PRO A 405 23.15 16.82 -21.81
N LEU A 406 22.52 17.73 -22.55
CA LEU A 406 21.13 18.15 -22.34
C LEU A 406 20.16 16.96 -22.46
N ILE A 407 19.28 16.84 -21.47
CA ILE A 407 18.19 15.86 -21.35
C ILE A 407 17.29 15.80 -22.60
N GLU A 408 17.24 16.88 -23.39
CA GLU A 408 16.39 16.98 -24.58
C GLU A 408 16.88 16.17 -25.80
N GLU A 409 18.15 15.74 -25.81
CA GLU A 409 18.79 15.10 -26.97
C GLU A 409 18.81 13.57 -26.93
N CYS A 410 18.34 12.92 -25.85
CA CYS A 410 18.31 11.46 -25.71
C CYS A 410 16.92 10.85 -26.01
N PRO A 411 16.72 10.18 -27.17
CA PRO A 411 15.43 9.59 -27.54
C PRO A 411 14.93 8.50 -26.58
N TRP A 412 15.84 7.86 -25.83
CA TRP A 412 15.53 6.80 -24.88
C TRP A 412 14.98 7.32 -23.54
N LEU A 413 15.38 8.53 -23.12
CA LEU A 413 14.88 9.18 -21.89
C LEU A 413 13.48 9.78 -22.08
N LYS A 414 13.16 10.34 -23.26
CA LYS A 414 11.79 10.72 -23.63
C LYS A 414 10.83 9.53 -23.65
N LEU A 415 11.33 8.34 -24.02
CA LEU A 415 10.54 7.10 -24.00
C LEU A 415 10.32 6.58 -22.58
N LEU A 416 11.31 6.70 -21.68
CA LEU A 416 11.23 6.30 -20.26
C LEU A 416 10.39 7.24 -19.40
N ALA A 417 10.46 8.56 -19.64
CA ALA A 417 9.57 9.55 -19.02
C ALA A 417 8.10 9.37 -19.45
N ALA A 418 7.86 8.70 -20.59
CA ALA A 418 6.53 8.31 -21.05
C ALA A 418 6.05 6.96 -20.47
N VAL A 419 6.88 6.23 -19.71
CA VAL A 419 6.47 5.05 -18.95
C VAL A 419 6.12 5.49 -17.53
N GLU A 420 4.87 5.34 -17.13
CA GLU A 420 4.40 5.62 -15.77
C GLU A 420 5.12 4.69 -14.76
N ASN A 421 6.16 5.17 -14.04
CA ASN A 421 6.74 4.45 -12.89
C ASN A 421 5.90 4.69 -11.62
N GLN A 422 4.60 4.53 -11.77
CA GLN A 422 3.62 4.65 -10.71
C GLN A 422 3.40 3.28 -10.07
N TYR A 423 3.58 3.23 -8.76
CA TYR A 423 3.33 2.06 -7.94
C TYR A 423 1.99 2.20 -7.24
N VAL A 424 1.19 1.15 -7.27
CA VAL A 424 -0.09 1.10 -6.57
C VAL A 424 0.10 0.33 -5.27
N LEU A 425 -0.28 0.95 -4.15
CA LEU A 425 -0.30 0.31 -2.85
C LEU A 425 -1.32 -0.84 -2.85
N TYR A 426 -0.88 -2.02 -2.43
CA TYR A 426 -1.75 -3.20 -2.35
C TYR A 426 -1.61 -3.98 -1.03
N ALA A 427 -0.65 -3.63 -0.17
CA ALA A 427 -0.44 -4.31 1.10
C ALA A 427 0.23 -3.39 2.13
N VAL A 428 -0.19 -3.52 3.40
CA VAL A 428 0.41 -2.85 4.56
C VAL A 428 0.53 -3.85 5.70
N ILE A 429 1.72 -4.02 6.27
CA ILE A 429 1.94 -4.85 7.46
C ILE A 429 2.06 -3.93 8.67
N ASN A 430 1.25 -4.19 9.69
CA ASN A 430 1.19 -3.41 10.91
C ASN A 430 1.68 -4.24 12.10
N HIS A 431 2.26 -3.56 13.08
CA HIS A 431 2.65 -4.15 14.35
C HIS A 431 2.00 -3.40 15.50
N ALA A 432 1.13 -4.05 16.27
CA ALA A 432 0.57 -3.55 17.51
C ALA A 432 1.37 -4.08 18.71
N GLY A 433 1.72 -3.23 19.67
CA GLY A 433 2.52 -3.63 20.84
C GLY A 433 3.84 -2.86 20.99
N GLN A 434 4.74 -3.37 21.85
CA GLN A 434 6.07 -2.83 22.16
C GLN A 434 7.14 -3.41 21.20
N THR A 435 8.43 -3.21 21.47
CA THR A 435 9.51 -3.75 20.60
C THR A 435 9.75 -5.25 20.77
N GLU A 436 9.56 -5.78 21.97
CA GLU A 436 9.82 -7.19 22.31
C GLU A 436 8.55 -8.04 22.36
N THR A 437 7.38 -7.39 22.42
CA THR A 437 6.07 -8.05 22.48
C THR A 437 5.07 -7.34 21.60
N GLY A 438 4.30 -8.10 20.82
CA GLY A 438 3.22 -7.54 20.05
C GLY A 438 2.54 -8.54 19.13
N HIS A 439 1.77 -8.00 18.19
CA HIS A 439 0.97 -8.75 17.24
C HIS A 439 1.06 -8.10 15.86
N PHE A 440 1.31 -8.92 14.85
CA PHE A 440 1.37 -8.48 13.46
C PHE A 440 0.05 -8.78 12.77
N THR A 441 -0.51 -7.78 12.10
CA THR A 441 -1.65 -7.93 11.18
C THR A 441 -1.29 -7.31 9.84
N CYS A 442 -2.03 -7.63 8.78
CA CYS A 442 -1.84 -6.95 7.50
C CYS A 442 -3.15 -6.56 6.84
N PHE A 443 -3.13 -5.45 6.13
CA PHE A 443 -4.16 -5.05 5.20
C PHE A 443 -3.71 -5.41 3.79
N LEU A 444 -4.63 -5.95 3.00
CA LEU A 444 -4.31 -6.42 1.67
C LEU A 444 -5.43 -6.12 0.69
N ARG A 445 -5.06 -5.64 -0.50
CA ARG A 445 -5.95 -5.42 -1.64
C ARG A 445 -5.60 -6.39 -2.76
N PRO A 446 -6.33 -7.50 -2.92
CA PRO A 446 -6.20 -8.39 -4.06
C PRO A 446 -6.65 -7.69 -5.36
N ASN A 447 -6.60 -8.43 -6.46
CA ASN A 447 -6.98 -7.93 -7.78
C ASN A 447 -8.48 -7.60 -7.93
N ASP A 448 -9.31 -7.89 -6.92
CA ASP A 448 -10.73 -7.50 -6.86
C ASP A 448 -10.93 -6.03 -6.46
N GLY A 449 -9.87 -5.35 -6.01
CA GLY A 449 -9.88 -3.93 -5.62
C GLY A 449 -10.40 -3.68 -4.20
N GLN A 450 -10.88 -4.69 -3.48
CA GLN A 450 -11.37 -4.58 -2.12
C GLN A 450 -10.23 -4.76 -1.12
N TRP A 451 -10.19 -3.95 -0.07
CA TRP A 451 -9.25 -4.17 1.03
C TRP A 451 -9.79 -5.20 2.02
N TYR A 452 -8.90 -6.03 2.54
CA TYR A 452 -9.14 -7.02 3.58
C TYR A 452 -8.15 -6.82 4.73
N HIS A 453 -8.64 -6.86 5.96
CA HIS A 453 -7.82 -6.99 7.15
C HIS A 453 -7.60 -8.48 7.44
N CYS A 454 -6.33 -8.86 7.51
CA CYS A 454 -5.87 -10.22 7.74
C CYS A 454 -5.23 -10.30 9.13
N ASP A 455 -5.94 -10.94 10.05
CA ASP A 455 -5.49 -11.23 11.40
C ASP A 455 -5.42 -12.76 11.58
N ASP A 456 -4.26 -13.32 11.25
CA ASP A 456 -4.03 -14.76 11.22
C ASP A 456 -5.15 -15.51 10.46
N ASN A 457 -6.00 -16.23 11.19
CA ASN A 457 -7.06 -17.07 10.64
C ASN A 457 -8.36 -16.30 10.40
N VAL A 458 -8.44 -15.06 10.86
CA VAL A 458 -9.58 -14.17 10.74
C VAL A 458 -9.33 -13.19 9.59
N ILE A 459 -10.19 -13.27 8.58
CA ILE A 459 -10.16 -12.36 7.43
C ILE A 459 -11.46 -11.57 7.44
N THR A 460 -11.36 -10.25 7.47
CA THR A 460 -12.51 -9.35 7.39
C THR A 460 -12.33 -8.38 6.22
N PRO A 461 -13.39 -8.04 5.47
CA PRO A 461 -13.33 -6.87 4.59
C PRO A 461 -12.95 -5.65 5.42
N ALA A 462 -11.95 -4.89 4.97
CA ALA A 462 -11.61 -3.63 5.61
C ALA A 462 -12.72 -2.61 5.31
N THR A 463 -13.23 -1.97 6.34
CA THR A 463 -14.25 -0.93 6.23
C THR A 463 -13.63 0.38 5.73
N ASP A 464 -14.45 1.27 5.16
CA ASP A 464 -14.02 2.63 4.83
C ASP A 464 -13.48 3.38 6.06
N SER A 465 -13.94 3.03 7.27
CA SER A 465 -13.43 3.52 8.57
C SER A 465 -12.02 3.02 8.86
N GLU A 466 -11.71 1.73 8.67
CA GLU A 466 -10.37 1.17 8.88
C GLU A 466 -9.37 1.64 7.80
N LEU A 467 -9.85 1.91 6.60
CA LEU A 467 -9.07 2.56 5.54
C LEU A 467 -8.90 4.06 5.82
N ALA A 468 -9.90 4.72 6.38
CA ALA A 468 -9.83 6.09 6.87
C ALA A 468 -9.02 6.21 8.17
N ALA A 469 -8.85 5.15 8.95
CA ALA A 469 -7.89 5.09 10.06
C ALA A 469 -6.44 5.13 9.56
N MET A 470 -6.23 4.73 8.29
CA MET A 470 -4.99 5.01 7.55
C MET A 470 -4.93 6.46 7.05
N GLN A 471 -6.06 7.16 6.95
CA GLN A 471 -6.13 8.62 6.74
C GLN A 471 -5.96 9.34 8.08
N THR A 472 -5.23 10.45 8.04
CA THR A 472 -4.93 11.23 9.24
C THR A 472 -5.89 12.39 9.27
N ILE A 473 -6.68 12.53 10.33
CA ILE A 473 -7.51 13.71 10.54
C ILE A 473 -6.58 14.83 11.00
N LYS A 474 -6.42 15.86 10.19
CA LYS A 474 -5.63 17.04 10.50
C LYS A 474 -6.44 18.03 11.33
N CYS A 475 -6.08 18.15 12.60
CA CYS A 475 -6.61 19.13 13.54
C CYS A 475 -5.59 20.23 13.81
N VAL A 476 -5.91 21.47 13.42
CA VAL A 476 -5.05 22.64 13.65
C VAL A 476 -5.58 23.43 14.84
N VAL A 477 -4.72 23.71 15.82
CA VAL A 477 -5.08 24.44 17.04
C VAL A 477 -4.63 25.90 16.95
N VAL A 478 -5.57 26.84 17.09
CA VAL A 478 -5.34 28.29 17.00
C VAL A 478 -5.88 29.01 18.24
N GLY A 479 -5.43 30.24 18.48
CA GLY A 479 -5.82 31.04 19.65
C GLY A 479 -4.66 31.86 20.20
N ASP A 480 -4.95 32.75 21.14
CA ASP A 480 -3.96 33.69 21.72
C ASP A 480 -2.74 33.00 22.36
N GLY A 481 -1.68 33.77 22.55
CA GLY A 481 -0.57 33.36 23.40
C GLY A 481 -1.03 33.00 24.82
N ALA A 482 -0.36 32.03 25.45
CA ALA A 482 -0.58 31.62 26.84
C ALA A 482 -1.99 31.09 27.22
N VAL A 483 -2.88 30.83 26.25
CA VAL A 483 -4.18 30.16 26.51
C VAL A 483 -4.06 28.65 26.71
N GLY A 484 -2.85 28.09 26.71
CA GLY A 484 -2.63 26.67 27.01
C GLY A 484 -2.83 25.70 25.84
N LYS A 485 -2.72 26.13 24.58
CA LYS A 485 -2.77 25.25 23.38
C LYS A 485 -1.73 24.13 23.45
N THR A 486 -0.46 24.48 23.65
CA THR A 486 0.64 23.52 23.78
C THR A 486 0.43 22.58 24.97
N CYS A 487 0.01 23.11 26.13
CA CYS A 487 -0.28 22.29 27.31
C CYS A 487 -1.44 21.31 27.05
N LEU A 488 -2.46 21.73 26.30
CA LEU A 488 -3.59 20.89 25.88
C LEU A 488 -3.09 19.69 25.06
N LEU A 489 -2.29 19.96 24.03
CA LEU A 489 -1.75 18.96 23.13
C LEU A 489 -0.79 17.99 23.83
N ILE A 490 0.15 18.51 24.62
CA ILE A 490 1.10 17.68 25.38
C ILE A 490 0.38 16.84 26.43
N SER A 491 -0.56 17.42 27.18
CA SER A 491 -1.29 16.65 28.19
C SER A 491 -2.15 15.56 27.58
N TYR A 492 -2.70 15.77 26.39
CA TYR A 492 -3.50 14.77 25.70
C TYR A 492 -2.64 13.63 25.14
N THR A 493 -1.50 13.96 24.53
CA THR A 493 -0.59 12.98 23.92
C THR A 493 0.19 12.16 24.95
N THR A 494 0.56 12.75 26.08
CA THR A 494 1.48 12.13 27.07
C THR A 494 0.82 11.70 28.37
N ASN A 495 -0.47 12.02 28.56
CA ASN A 495 -1.19 11.89 29.84
C ASN A 495 -0.47 12.58 31.02
N LYS A 496 0.36 13.60 30.76
CA LYS A 496 1.10 14.36 31.76
C LYS A 496 1.10 15.85 31.43
N PHE A 497 0.95 16.69 32.45
CA PHE A 497 1.12 18.13 32.30
C PHE A 497 2.62 18.49 32.21
N PRO A 498 3.06 19.33 31.26
CA PRO A 498 4.48 19.69 31.11
C PRO A 498 4.98 20.54 32.29
N SER A 499 6.14 20.18 32.85
CA SER A 499 6.77 20.91 33.96
C SER A 499 7.69 22.05 33.51
N GLU A 500 8.13 22.05 32.25
CA GLU A 500 8.99 23.07 31.66
C GLU A 500 8.27 23.76 30.50
N TYR A 501 8.32 25.09 30.46
CA TYR A 501 7.70 25.88 29.40
C TYR A 501 8.71 26.10 28.25
N VAL A 502 8.44 25.48 27.11
CA VAL A 502 9.13 25.74 25.84
C VAL A 502 8.17 26.52 24.93
N PRO A 503 8.54 27.70 24.41
CA PRO A 503 7.69 28.47 23.50
C PRO A 503 7.51 27.78 22.15
N THR A 504 6.26 27.56 21.73
CA THR A 504 5.95 26.90 20.44
C THR A 504 6.00 27.87 19.27
N VAL A 505 6.74 27.48 18.22
CA VAL A 505 6.69 28.11 16.90
C VAL A 505 5.74 27.29 16.00
N PHE A 506 6.04 25.99 15.84
CA PHE A 506 5.17 24.94 15.26
C PHE A 506 5.58 23.58 15.79
N ASP A 507 4.63 22.79 16.31
CA ASP A 507 4.86 21.42 16.75
C ASP A 507 3.71 20.52 16.27
N ASN A 508 4.06 19.34 15.75
CA ASN A 508 3.07 18.37 15.29
C ASN A 508 3.11 17.11 16.14
N TYR A 509 1.94 16.67 16.59
CA TYR A 509 1.76 15.44 17.34
C TYR A 509 0.78 14.52 16.60
N ALA A 510 0.91 13.21 16.75
CA ALA A 510 -0.06 12.25 16.21
C ALA A 510 -0.50 11.28 17.30
N VAL A 511 -1.82 11.09 17.44
CA VAL A 511 -2.42 10.19 18.44
C VAL A 511 -3.49 9.35 17.79
N THR A 512 -3.54 8.05 18.12
CA THR A 512 -4.65 7.17 17.75
C THR A 512 -5.73 7.20 18.83
N VAL A 513 -6.97 7.48 18.44
CA VAL A 513 -8.12 7.70 19.33
C VAL A 513 -9.24 6.74 18.95
N MET A 514 -9.88 6.11 19.94
CA MET A 514 -11.04 5.23 19.70
C MET A 514 -12.34 6.04 19.81
N ILE A 515 -13.13 6.08 18.73
CA ILE A 515 -14.46 6.73 18.69
C ILE A 515 -15.48 5.75 18.13
N GLY A 516 -16.55 5.49 18.88
CA GLY A 516 -17.57 4.52 18.47
C GLY A 516 -17.07 3.06 18.39
N GLY A 517 -15.89 2.75 18.95
CA GLY A 517 -15.23 1.44 18.80
C GLY A 517 -14.23 1.38 17.65
N GLU A 518 -14.13 2.42 16.83
CA GLU A 518 -13.25 2.51 15.66
C GLU A 518 -11.99 3.36 15.98
N PRO A 519 -10.78 2.95 15.55
CA PRO A 519 -9.56 3.73 15.72
C PRO A 519 -9.42 4.82 14.65
N TYR A 520 -9.13 6.05 15.05
CA TYR A 520 -8.82 7.17 14.15
C TYR A 520 -7.46 7.78 14.48
N THR A 521 -6.68 8.17 13.47
CA THR A 521 -5.40 8.86 13.69
C THR A 521 -5.60 10.38 13.59
N LEU A 522 -5.40 11.07 14.71
CA LEU A 522 -5.51 12.53 14.81
C LEU A 522 -4.12 13.17 14.74
N GLY A 523 -3.86 13.92 13.67
CA GLY A 523 -2.69 14.80 13.54
C GLY A 523 -2.99 16.16 14.16
N LEU A 524 -2.29 16.51 15.23
CA LEU A 524 -2.45 17.73 16.01
C LEU A 524 -1.36 18.72 15.62
N PHE A 525 -1.74 19.88 15.09
CA PHE A 525 -0.83 20.92 14.63
C PHE A 525 -0.93 22.11 15.59
N ASP A 526 0.09 22.28 16.45
CA ASP A 526 0.20 23.41 17.37
C ASP A 526 0.68 24.65 16.63
N THR A 527 0.06 25.79 16.92
CA THR A 527 0.42 27.06 16.28
C THR A 527 0.74 28.16 17.28
N ALA A 528 1.72 29.00 16.94
CA ALA A 528 2.05 30.17 17.74
C ALA A 528 0.87 31.16 17.81
N GLY A 529 0.53 31.60 19.03
CA GLY A 529 -0.55 32.55 19.29
C GLY A 529 -0.12 34.03 19.32
N GLN A 530 1.16 34.32 19.04
CA GLN A 530 1.70 35.68 19.02
C GLN A 530 1.56 36.29 17.62
N GLU A 531 1.42 37.61 17.55
CA GLU A 531 1.23 38.35 16.28
C GLU A 531 2.45 38.27 15.35
N ASP A 532 3.66 38.12 15.91
CA ASP A 532 4.92 37.99 15.17
C ASP A 532 4.91 36.80 14.18
N TYR A 533 4.01 35.83 14.39
CA TYR A 533 3.88 34.62 13.56
C TYR A 533 2.63 34.62 12.65
N ASP A 534 1.88 35.72 12.56
CA ASP A 534 0.64 35.81 11.78
C ASP A 534 0.84 35.47 10.28
N ARG A 535 2.04 35.66 9.73
CA ARG A 535 2.37 35.29 8.34
C ARG A 535 2.78 33.83 8.15
N LEU A 536 3.30 33.20 9.20
CA LEU A 536 3.77 31.81 9.14
C LEU A 536 2.64 30.84 9.48
N ARG A 537 1.75 31.21 10.41
CA ARG A 537 0.63 30.37 10.87
C ARG A 537 -0.24 29.81 9.74
N PRO A 538 -0.60 30.59 8.69
CA PRO A 538 -1.43 30.09 7.60
C PRO A 538 -0.78 28.98 6.77
N LEU A 539 0.53 28.77 6.85
CA LEU A 539 1.22 27.66 6.19
C LEU A 539 0.74 26.29 6.71
N SER A 540 0.20 26.24 7.94
CA SER A 540 -0.35 25.03 8.55
C SER A 540 -1.80 24.74 8.15
N TYR A 541 -2.50 25.65 7.49
CA TYR A 541 -3.94 25.56 7.17
C TYR A 541 -4.35 24.71 5.95
N PRO A 542 -3.50 24.49 4.92
CA PRO A 542 -3.88 23.65 3.78
C PRO A 542 -4.28 22.24 4.22
N GLN A 543 -5.37 21.73 3.65
CA GLN A 543 -5.91 20.39 3.92
C GLN A 543 -6.27 20.14 5.40
N THR A 544 -6.63 21.18 6.15
CA THR A 544 -7.15 21.01 7.51
C THR A 544 -8.56 20.44 7.48
N ASP A 545 -8.77 19.36 8.22
CA ASP A 545 -10.07 18.69 8.36
C ASP A 545 -10.93 19.34 9.46
N VAL A 546 -10.29 19.83 10.54
CA VAL A 546 -10.97 20.53 11.64
C VAL A 546 -10.05 21.55 12.30
N PHE A 547 -10.60 22.69 12.72
CA PHE A 547 -9.90 23.65 13.57
C PHE A 547 -10.36 23.57 15.03
N LEU A 548 -9.41 23.73 15.95
CA LEU A 548 -9.70 23.93 17.37
C LEU A 548 -9.32 25.36 17.77
N VAL A 549 -10.33 26.19 18.00
CA VAL A 549 -10.14 27.60 18.38
C VAL A 549 -10.18 27.73 19.89
N CYS A 550 -9.02 27.97 20.50
CA CYS A 550 -8.85 27.99 21.95
C CYS A 550 -8.83 29.42 22.52
N PHE A 551 -9.51 29.60 23.65
CA PHE A 551 -9.36 30.77 24.52
C PHE A 551 -9.29 30.31 25.98
N SER A 552 -8.70 31.13 26.86
CA SER A 552 -8.66 30.83 28.28
C SER A 552 -9.90 31.39 28.98
N VAL A 553 -10.55 30.56 29.81
CA VAL A 553 -11.75 31.00 30.56
C VAL A 553 -11.42 32.05 31.64
N VAL A 554 -10.15 32.27 31.94
CA VAL A 554 -9.68 33.31 32.88
C VAL A 554 -8.99 34.48 32.18
N SER A 555 -9.06 34.54 30.84
CA SER A 555 -8.54 35.65 30.03
C SER A 555 -9.63 36.21 29.12
N PRO A 556 -10.42 37.19 29.59
CA PRO A 556 -11.52 37.77 28.81
C PRO A 556 -11.11 38.36 27.46
N SER A 557 -9.90 38.93 27.35
CA SER A 557 -9.38 39.42 26.06
C SER A 557 -9.19 38.28 25.05
N SER A 558 -8.75 37.10 25.50
CA SER A 558 -8.60 35.95 24.59
C SER A 558 -9.95 35.44 24.07
N TYR A 559 -11.02 35.62 24.85
CA TYR A 559 -12.39 35.31 24.43
C TYR A 559 -12.89 36.30 23.37
N GLU A 560 -12.62 37.60 23.53
CA GLU A 560 -12.97 38.64 22.55
C GLU A 560 -12.23 38.42 21.22
N ASN A 561 -10.93 38.10 21.29
CA ASN A 561 -10.08 37.83 20.12
C ASN A 561 -10.54 36.64 19.27
N VAL A 562 -11.33 35.70 19.81
CA VAL A 562 -11.94 34.62 19.00
C VAL A 562 -12.77 35.20 17.87
N LYS A 563 -13.62 36.19 18.19
CA LYS A 563 -14.54 36.82 17.23
C LYS A 563 -13.83 37.85 16.36
N GLU A 564 -12.90 38.59 16.95
CA GLU A 564 -12.25 39.73 16.28
C GLU A 564 -11.10 39.30 15.36
N LYS A 565 -10.40 38.20 15.71
CA LYS A 565 -9.19 37.74 15.00
C LYS A 565 -9.31 36.30 14.49
N TRP A 566 -9.44 35.33 15.40
CA TRP A 566 -9.17 33.92 15.07
C TRP A 566 -10.17 33.30 14.09
N VAL A 567 -11.47 33.48 14.33
CA VAL A 567 -12.50 32.97 13.42
C VAL A 567 -12.46 33.66 12.05
N PRO A 568 -12.33 35.00 11.95
CA PRO A 568 -12.09 35.67 10.66
C PRO A 568 -10.87 35.13 9.91
N GLU A 569 -9.75 34.89 10.59
CA GLU A 569 -8.51 34.38 9.99
C GLU A 569 -8.70 32.97 9.39
N ILE A 570 -9.19 32.00 10.16
CA ILE A 570 -9.39 30.63 9.65
C ILE A 570 -10.46 30.60 8.55
N THR A 571 -11.49 31.46 8.63
CA THR A 571 -12.54 31.55 7.61
C THR A 571 -12.02 32.14 6.31
N HIS A 572 -11.07 33.07 6.37
CA HIS A 572 -10.42 33.66 5.20
C HIS A 572 -9.63 32.60 4.41
N HIS A 573 -8.88 31.74 5.09
CA HIS A 573 -8.06 30.71 4.45
C HIS A 573 -8.82 29.41 4.13
N CYS A 574 -9.74 28.99 5.00
CA CYS A 574 -10.39 27.68 4.98
C CYS A 574 -11.91 27.81 5.23
N ALA A 575 -12.63 28.52 4.35
CA ALA A 575 -14.03 28.91 4.57
C ALA A 575 -15.04 27.75 4.75
N LYS A 576 -14.68 26.52 4.39
CA LYS A 576 -15.55 25.32 4.48
C LYS A 576 -15.16 24.37 5.61
N THR A 577 -14.03 24.59 6.28
CA THR A 577 -13.52 23.68 7.29
C THR A 577 -14.27 23.89 8.60
N PRO A 578 -14.81 22.82 9.23
CA PRO A 578 -15.48 22.93 10.52
C PRO A 578 -14.49 23.34 11.62
N PHE A 579 -15.02 23.97 12.68
CA PHE A 579 -14.22 24.32 13.85
C PHE A 579 -15.00 24.15 15.14
N LEU A 580 -14.27 23.84 16.21
CA LEU A 580 -14.77 23.83 17.58
C LEU A 580 -14.24 25.04 18.34
N LEU A 581 -15.03 25.48 19.30
CA LEU A 581 -14.63 26.49 20.27
C LEU A 581 -14.26 25.81 21.59
N ALA A 582 -13.04 26.05 22.08
CA ALA A 582 -12.51 25.42 23.29
C ALA A 582 -12.16 26.45 24.37
N GLY A 583 -12.85 26.36 25.52
CA GLY A 583 -12.50 27.08 26.75
C GLY A 583 -11.49 26.30 27.57
N THR A 584 -10.25 26.79 27.67
CA THR A 584 -9.15 26.14 28.38
C THR A 584 -8.95 26.72 29.79
N GLN A 585 -8.12 26.05 30.60
CA GLN A 585 -7.73 26.49 31.95
C GLN A 585 -8.91 26.60 32.94
N ILE A 586 -9.90 25.71 32.83
CA ILE A 586 -11.06 25.71 33.75
C ILE A 586 -10.70 25.46 35.21
N ASP A 587 -9.54 24.88 35.49
CA ASP A 587 -9.00 24.73 36.84
C ASP A 587 -8.72 26.08 37.52
N LEU A 588 -8.50 27.15 36.75
CA LEU A 588 -8.22 28.48 37.28
C LEU A 588 -9.49 29.31 37.52
N ARG A 589 -10.67 28.83 37.11
CA ARG A 589 -11.93 29.60 37.17
C ARG A 589 -12.33 29.97 38.61
N GLU A 590 -12.00 29.12 39.57
CA GLU A 590 -12.29 29.29 41.00
C GLU A 590 -11.03 29.64 41.82
N ASP A 591 -9.87 29.82 41.17
CA ASP A 591 -8.63 30.15 41.86
C ASP A 591 -8.68 31.56 42.46
N SER A 592 -8.46 31.67 43.78
CA SER A 592 -8.59 32.94 44.50
C SER A 592 -7.63 34.01 43.99
N SER A 593 -6.39 33.62 43.63
CA SER A 593 -5.38 34.58 43.15
C SER A 593 -5.73 35.14 41.77
N VAL A 594 -6.35 34.32 40.91
CA VAL A 594 -6.82 34.71 39.58
C VAL A 594 -8.06 35.61 39.70
N LEU A 595 -9.00 35.27 40.57
CA LEU A 595 -10.19 36.08 40.84
C LEU A 595 -9.83 37.47 41.38
N ASP A 596 -8.85 37.56 42.27
CA ASP A 596 -8.33 38.84 42.78
C ASP A 596 -7.67 39.69 41.68
N LYS A 597 -6.95 39.07 40.74
CA LYS A 597 -6.36 39.77 39.59
C LYS A 597 -7.41 40.29 38.62
N LEU A 598 -8.41 39.47 38.29
CA LEU A 598 -9.49 39.86 37.39
C LEU A 598 -10.36 40.97 37.99
N SER A 599 -10.70 40.87 39.28
CA SER A 599 -11.51 41.89 39.96
C SER A 599 -10.81 43.26 40.02
N LYS A 600 -9.48 43.30 40.19
CA LYS A 600 -8.69 44.54 40.08
C LYS A 600 -8.85 45.22 38.71
N ASN A 601 -9.01 44.44 37.66
CA ASN A 601 -9.26 44.92 36.30
C ASN A 601 -10.76 45.00 35.96
N LYS A 602 -11.66 44.88 36.96
CA LYS A 602 -13.13 44.86 36.80
C LYS A 602 -13.64 43.76 35.84
N GLN A 603 -12.89 42.68 35.72
CA GLN A 603 -13.20 41.54 34.88
C GLN A 603 -13.67 40.35 35.73
N LYS A 604 -14.31 39.37 35.08
CA LYS A 604 -14.71 38.09 35.66
C LYS A 604 -14.31 36.95 34.72
N PRO A 605 -14.12 35.72 35.23
CA PRO A 605 -13.94 34.56 34.39
C PRO A 605 -15.13 34.36 33.45
N ILE A 606 -14.87 33.80 32.27
CA ILE A 606 -15.88 33.45 31.27
C ILE A 606 -16.67 32.24 31.75
N THR A 607 -18.00 32.37 31.74
CA THR A 607 -18.93 31.30 32.11
C THR A 607 -19.20 30.37 30.95
N VAL A 608 -19.72 29.17 31.25
CA VAL A 608 -20.08 28.17 30.23
C VAL A 608 -21.11 28.75 29.27
N GLU A 609 -22.10 29.48 29.77
CA GLU A 609 -23.17 30.09 28.97
C GLU A 609 -22.64 31.15 28.00
N GLN A 610 -21.61 31.90 28.39
CA GLN A 610 -20.95 32.87 27.52
C GLN A 610 -20.19 32.17 26.38
N GLY A 611 -19.53 31.04 26.67
CA GLY A 611 -18.86 30.21 25.66
C GLY A 611 -19.85 29.58 24.67
N GLU A 612 -20.95 29.00 25.17
CA GLU A 612 -22.01 28.45 24.33
C GLU A 612 -22.68 29.50 23.44
N LYS A 613 -22.91 30.70 23.99
CA LYS A 613 -23.46 31.83 23.23
C LYS A 613 -22.54 32.24 22.09
N LEU A 614 -21.22 32.32 22.35
CA LEU A 614 -20.23 32.67 21.33
C LEU A 614 -20.14 31.59 20.24
N ALA A 615 -20.14 30.31 20.61
CA ALA A 615 -20.13 29.21 19.64
C ALA A 615 -21.34 29.26 18.70
N LYS A 616 -22.54 29.54 19.23
CA LYS A 616 -23.77 29.72 18.43
C LYS A 616 -23.66 30.93 17.50
N GLU A 617 -23.15 32.05 18.01
CA GLU A 617 -22.98 33.28 17.23
C GLU A 617 -22.01 33.08 16.05
N LEU A 618 -20.91 32.38 16.28
CA LEU A 618 -19.86 32.14 15.28
C LEU A 618 -20.09 30.89 14.42
N LYS A 619 -21.18 30.15 14.65
CA LYS A 619 -21.50 28.89 13.97
C LYS A 619 -20.42 27.82 14.13
N ALA A 620 -19.77 27.77 15.30
CA ALA A 620 -18.89 26.66 15.65
C ALA A 620 -19.71 25.36 15.73
N VAL A 621 -19.10 24.21 15.43
CA VAL A 621 -19.76 22.90 15.53
C VAL A 621 -20.19 22.63 16.97
N LYS A 622 -19.30 22.94 17.92
CA LYS A 622 -19.56 22.75 19.35
C LYS A 622 -18.69 23.66 20.22
N TYR A 623 -19.18 23.96 21.42
CA TYR A 623 -18.38 24.52 22.52
C TYR A 623 -17.97 23.39 23.49
N VAL A 624 -16.70 23.35 23.85
CA VAL A 624 -16.13 22.38 24.80
C VAL A 624 -15.22 23.09 25.80
N GLU A 625 -15.15 22.56 27.02
CA GLU A 625 -14.28 23.11 28.08
C GLU A 625 -13.33 22.04 28.61
N CYS A 626 -12.11 22.45 28.94
CA CYS A 626 -11.10 21.53 29.46
C CYS A 626 -10.04 22.19 30.34
N SER A 627 -9.37 21.35 31.15
CA SER A 627 -8.17 21.69 31.89
C SER A 627 -7.07 20.71 31.52
N ALA A 628 -5.96 21.22 30.97
CA ALA A 628 -4.78 20.41 30.71
C ALA A 628 -4.13 19.93 32.02
N LEU A 629 -4.19 20.72 33.09
CA LEU A 629 -3.58 20.37 34.39
C LEU A 629 -4.31 19.21 35.07
N THR A 630 -5.64 19.28 35.14
CA THR A 630 -6.47 18.27 35.82
C THR A 630 -6.97 17.17 34.87
N GLN A 631 -6.71 17.31 33.57
CA GLN A 631 -7.21 16.47 32.48
C GLN A 631 -8.75 16.43 32.35
N LYS A 632 -9.47 17.23 33.14
CA LYS A 632 -10.93 17.34 33.05
C LYS A 632 -11.33 17.85 31.67
N GLY A 633 -12.22 17.12 30.99
CA GLY A 633 -12.74 17.49 29.67
C GLY A 633 -11.77 17.30 28.50
N LEU A 634 -10.51 16.92 28.76
CA LEU A 634 -9.45 16.89 27.76
C LEU A 634 -9.73 15.90 26.61
N LYS A 635 -10.11 14.66 26.93
CA LYS A 635 -10.48 13.65 25.92
C LYS A 635 -11.66 14.10 25.07
N ASN A 636 -12.67 14.69 25.71
CA ASN A 636 -13.90 15.13 25.05
C ASN A 636 -13.63 16.20 23.97
N VAL A 637 -12.66 17.10 24.19
CA VAL A 637 -12.28 18.10 23.18
C VAL A 637 -11.87 17.45 21.87
N PHE A 638 -11.02 16.42 21.92
CA PHE A 638 -10.49 15.76 20.73
C PHE A 638 -11.47 14.74 20.13
N ASP A 639 -12.27 14.07 20.97
CA ASP A 639 -13.36 13.21 20.48
C ASP A 639 -14.34 14.02 19.61
N GLU A 640 -14.77 15.19 20.08
CA GLU A 640 -15.68 16.07 19.36
C GLU A 640 -15.03 16.70 18.11
N ALA A 641 -13.72 16.96 18.15
CA ALA A 641 -12.98 17.43 16.98
C ALA A 641 -12.94 16.40 15.86
N ILE A 642 -12.71 15.13 16.20
CA ILE A 642 -12.75 14.03 15.23
C ILE A 642 -14.16 13.86 14.67
N LEU A 643 -15.19 13.86 15.52
CA LEU A 643 -16.58 13.77 15.07
C LEU A 643 -16.94 14.91 14.11
N ALA A 644 -16.51 16.14 14.40
CA ALA A 644 -16.75 17.29 13.53
C ALA A 644 -16.05 17.17 12.15
N ALA A 645 -14.88 16.53 12.10
CA ALA A 645 -14.17 16.27 10.85
C ALA A 645 -14.86 15.18 10.01
N LEU A 646 -15.36 14.13 10.65
CA LEU A 646 -16.03 13.00 10.00
C LEU A 646 -17.44 13.36 9.50
N GLU A 647 -18.17 14.17 10.27
CA GLU A 647 -19.55 14.59 9.98
C GLU A 647 -19.67 16.12 9.87
N PRO A 648 -19.10 16.75 8.83
CA PRO A 648 -19.13 18.19 8.69
C PRO A 648 -20.57 18.72 8.50
N PRO A 649 -20.94 19.86 9.12
CA PRO A 649 -22.29 20.42 9.02
C PRO A 649 -22.64 20.77 7.56
N GLN A 650 -23.84 20.35 7.13
CA GLN A 650 -24.35 20.59 5.77
C GLN A 650 -24.48 22.10 5.48
N PRO A 651 -23.97 22.61 4.35
CA PRO A 651 -24.11 24.03 4.02
C PRO A 651 -25.58 24.39 3.75
N GLU A 652 -26.08 25.43 4.42
CA GLU A 652 -27.42 25.96 4.14
C GLU A 652 -27.53 26.39 2.67
N LYS A 653 -28.47 25.81 1.93
CA LYS A 653 -28.78 26.20 0.56
C LYS A 653 -29.21 27.67 0.55
N ARG A 654 -28.41 28.54 -0.10
CA ARG A 654 -28.81 29.93 -0.37
C ARG A 654 -30.16 29.92 -1.07
N LYS A 655 -31.20 30.50 -0.44
CA LYS A 655 -32.46 30.79 -1.11
C LYS A 655 -32.14 31.66 -2.32
N ARG A 656 -32.51 31.21 -3.52
CA ARG A 656 -32.34 31.99 -4.75
C ARG A 656 -33.06 33.32 -4.56
N CYS A 657 -32.33 34.43 -4.56
CA CYS A 657 -32.93 35.74 -4.69
C CYS A 657 -33.51 35.84 -6.09
N PHE A 658 -34.83 36.03 -6.19
CA PHE A 658 -35.45 36.47 -7.42
C PHE A 658 -35.44 38.00 -7.39
N ILE A 659 -34.81 38.61 -8.40
CA ILE A 659 -35.02 40.03 -8.69
C ILE A 659 -36.44 40.11 -9.25
N ILE A 660 -37.32 40.77 -8.52
CA ILE A 660 -38.71 41.05 -8.95
C ILE A 660 -38.70 42.33 -9.78
#